data_AF-A0A923LRU2-F1
#
_entry.id   AF-A0A923LRU2-F1
#
_cell.length_a   1.000
_cell.length_b   1.000
_cell.length_c   1.000
_cell.angle_alpha   90.00
_cell.angle_beta   90.00
_cell.angle_gamma   90.00
#
_symmetry.space_group_name_H-M   'P 1'
#
loop_
_entity.id
_entity.type
_entity.pdbx_description
1 polymer ?
#
loop_
_entity_poly.entity_id
_entity_poly.type
_entity_poly.pdbx_seq_one_letter_code
_entity_poly.pdbx_strand_id
1 'polypeptide(L)'
;MELKERLGKEWLFFDGGTGTILQERGLAAGELPETWNLTHPEEIISLHCGYFEAGSDIVNTNTFGANALKYPHNLRRIVQAAVAHAKEARRRTGREDAYIALDIGPTGRLLQPMGDLPFERAVELFGEVVRIGAAAGADLVLIETMSDSYEAKAAVLAAKENCRLPVLATMIFDEKGKLLTGGTVDSTAAMLEGLGVDALGVNCGLGPKQMQPIIKRLTEVSSLPIIVNPNAGLPRSENGRTVFDINADEFARLMGEIAEMGVHLLGGCCGTTPEHIRKMIAACRTKSFAPAVRKHRTVVSSFSQAVEIGGKPVIIGERINPTGKSKFKAALRENNIEYILSEGMAQEDRGAHILDVNVGLPEIDEPAMMAQVVTRLQSVIALPLQIDTSSVEAMERGMRLYNGKPMINSVSGKRESMEAVFPLVKKYGGVVVGLALDENGIPYTAEGRVQIAKKIYETAAFYGIAKEDIVIDGLAMTISSDSGSALVTLETLRRIRDELGGHTILGVSNISFGLPQREIINANFFTMALQNGLSCAIINPNAESMMCSYRSFLALSGQDEQCAGFITAYGNQQAALPASAGAVMALGESVERGLRERAAEAARDLLRTVPPLELVNNELIPALDRVGKGFEKGTVFLPQLLMSAEAAKAAFEVVKDAMRGAPQEVKGRIILATVKGDIHDIGKNIVKVLLENYGYQVIDLGKDVPPETIADTAVRENVPLVGLSALMTTTVVSMEQTIRLLRERKPDARIVVGGAVLTQEYADSIGADCYARDAMATVHYADHIFES
;
A
#
# COMPACT_ATOMS: atom_id res chain seq x y z
N MET A 1 31.47 -0.48 -14.60
CA MET A 1 30.61 -1.65 -14.31
C MET A 1 29.19 -1.15 -14.18
N GLU A 2 28.20 -1.84 -14.75
CA GLU A 2 26.81 -1.36 -14.67
C GLU A 2 26.30 -1.53 -13.24
N LEU A 3 25.50 -0.59 -12.71
CA LEU A 3 25.03 -0.60 -11.32
C LEU A 3 24.37 -1.94 -10.93
N LYS A 4 23.57 -2.52 -11.84
CA LYS A 4 22.88 -3.80 -11.61
C LYS A 4 23.82 -4.96 -11.33
N GLU A 5 25.06 -4.90 -11.80
CA GLU A 5 26.06 -5.94 -11.57
C GLU A 5 26.66 -5.87 -10.16
N ARG A 6 26.60 -4.69 -9.52
CA ARG A 6 27.09 -4.40 -8.16
C ARG A 6 26.04 -4.64 -7.08
N LEU A 7 24.78 -4.34 -7.38
CA LEU A 7 23.67 -4.43 -6.45
C LEU A 7 23.61 -5.81 -5.77
N GLY A 8 23.62 -5.82 -4.44
CA GLY A 8 23.55 -7.05 -3.64
C GLY A 8 24.84 -7.88 -3.57
N LYS A 9 25.94 -7.44 -4.18
CA LYS A 9 27.23 -8.16 -4.19
C LYS A 9 28.35 -7.45 -3.44
N GLU A 10 28.16 -6.16 -3.17
CA GLU A 10 29.00 -5.33 -2.33
C GLU A 10 28.13 -4.24 -1.68
N TRP A 11 28.68 -3.54 -0.68
CA TRP A 11 28.03 -2.35 -0.16
C TRP A 11 28.15 -1.20 -1.15
N LEU A 12 27.02 -0.53 -1.37
CA LEU A 12 26.98 0.77 -2.03
C LEU A 12 26.48 1.82 -1.04
N PHE A 13 27.09 2.99 -1.06
CA PHE A 13 26.74 4.04 -0.12
C PHE A 13 26.01 5.19 -0.80
N PHE A 14 24.82 5.50 -0.30
CA PHE A 14 24.09 6.72 -0.65
C PHE A 14 24.73 7.95 0.01
N ASP A 15 24.29 9.12 -0.42
CA ASP A 15 24.53 10.39 0.25
C ASP A 15 23.64 10.55 1.49
N GLY A 16 23.58 11.78 2.00
CA GLY A 16 22.82 12.16 3.19
C GLY A 16 21.71 13.17 2.89
N GLY A 17 21.30 13.93 3.90
CA GLY A 17 20.22 14.90 3.78
C GLY A 17 20.58 16.08 2.86
N THR A 18 19.69 16.40 1.91
CA THR A 18 19.81 17.63 1.10
C THR A 18 19.08 18.80 1.77
N GLY A 19 17.77 18.65 2.02
CA GLY A 19 16.94 19.75 2.51
C GLY A 19 17.42 20.39 3.82
N THR A 20 17.81 19.59 4.81
CA THR A 20 18.30 20.10 6.11
C THR A 20 19.59 20.89 5.98
N ILE A 21 20.50 20.50 5.08
CA ILE A 21 21.75 21.23 4.85
C ILE A 21 21.48 22.54 4.09
N LEU A 22 20.54 22.55 3.16
CA LEU A 22 20.15 23.79 2.48
C LEU A 22 19.55 24.79 3.48
N GLN A 23 18.79 24.34 4.49
CA GLN A 23 18.32 25.21 5.57
C GLN A 23 19.47 25.82 6.38
N GLU A 24 20.50 25.04 6.72
CA GLU A 24 21.69 25.55 7.39
C GLU A 24 22.44 26.60 6.54
N ARG A 25 22.38 26.46 5.22
CA ARG A 25 22.96 27.39 4.24
C ARG A 25 22.06 28.59 3.91
N GLY A 26 20.88 28.68 4.52
CA GLY A 26 20.00 29.85 4.41
C GLY A 26 18.76 29.67 3.54
N LEU A 27 18.38 28.43 3.16
CA LEU A 27 17.07 28.16 2.55
C LEU A 27 15.96 28.65 3.49
N ALA A 28 15.15 29.59 3.00
CA ALA A 28 14.14 30.23 3.84
C ALA A 28 13.01 29.27 4.20
N ALA A 29 12.33 29.54 5.33
CA ALA A 29 11.17 28.77 5.74
C ALA A 29 10.08 28.79 4.65
N GLY A 30 9.76 27.61 4.15
CA GLY A 30 8.80 27.38 3.08
C GLY A 30 9.27 27.69 1.67
N GLU A 31 10.55 28.01 1.47
CA GLU A 31 11.17 28.01 0.14
C GLU A 31 11.36 26.57 -0.35
N LEU A 32 10.99 26.31 -1.60
CA LEU A 32 11.07 24.96 -2.16
C LEU A 32 12.53 24.65 -2.58
N PRO A 33 13.17 23.58 -2.03
CA PRO A 33 14.58 23.27 -2.25
C PRO A 33 15.01 23.19 -3.73
N GLU A 34 14.15 22.68 -4.61
CA GLU A 34 14.49 22.40 -5.99
C GLU A 34 14.62 23.69 -6.83
N THR A 35 14.15 24.83 -6.31
CA THR A 35 14.37 26.14 -6.95
C THR A 35 15.84 26.56 -6.92
N TRP A 36 16.61 26.10 -5.94
CA TRP A 36 18.04 26.38 -5.80
C TRP A 36 18.88 25.78 -6.92
N ASN A 37 18.36 24.79 -7.65
CA ASN A 37 18.99 24.32 -8.88
C ASN A 37 19.15 25.44 -9.93
N LEU A 38 18.29 26.47 -9.88
CA LEU A 38 18.35 27.61 -10.79
C LEU A 38 18.96 28.85 -10.14
N THR A 39 18.67 29.10 -8.86
CA THR A 39 19.05 30.35 -8.17
C THR A 39 20.39 30.26 -7.45
N HIS A 40 20.79 29.08 -6.97
CA HIS A 40 22.00 28.85 -6.17
C HIS A 40 22.79 27.60 -6.65
N PRO A 41 23.16 27.52 -7.95
CA PRO A 41 23.77 26.31 -8.52
C PRO A 41 25.07 25.87 -7.82
N GLU A 42 25.94 26.81 -7.45
CA GLU A 42 27.21 26.48 -6.78
C GLU A 42 27.00 25.91 -5.36
N GLU A 43 25.93 26.29 -4.66
CA GLU A 43 25.60 25.68 -3.36
C GLU A 43 25.21 24.21 -3.51
N ILE A 44 24.41 23.89 -4.52
CA ILE A 44 24.02 22.51 -4.86
C ILE A 44 25.24 21.70 -5.30
N ILE A 45 26.09 22.25 -6.18
CA ILE A 45 27.32 21.58 -6.62
C ILE A 45 28.26 21.33 -5.43
N SER A 46 28.46 22.33 -4.56
CA SER A 46 29.28 22.22 -3.35
C SER A 46 28.77 21.15 -2.38
N LEU A 47 27.43 21.07 -2.19
CA LEU A 47 26.80 20.02 -1.40
C LEU A 47 27.11 18.62 -1.96
N HIS A 48 26.89 18.41 -3.25
CA HIS A 48 27.19 17.13 -3.89
C HIS A 48 28.68 16.79 -3.85
N CYS A 49 29.57 17.78 -4.01
CA CYS A 49 31.03 17.56 -3.84
C CYS A 49 31.33 17.00 -2.45
N GLY A 50 30.74 17.58 -1.41
CA GLY A 50 30.92 17.10 -0.03
C GLY A 50 30.54 15.61 0.14
N TYR A 51 29.45 15.16 -0.48
CA TYR A 51 29.05 13.74 -0.41
C TYR A 51 29.94 12.81 -1.24
N PHE A 52 30.36 13.22 -2.44
CA PHE A 52 31.33 12.46 -3.23
C PHE A 52 32.68 12.32 -2.51
N GLU A 53 33.16 13.38 -1.86
CA GLU A 53 34.38 13.40 -1.03
C GLU A 53 34.24 12.61 0.27
N ALA A 54 33.02 12.51 0.82
CA ALA A 54 32.73 11.64 1.95
C ALA A 54 32.80 10.14 1.58
N GLY A 55 32.66 9.82 0.30
CA GLY A 55 32.80 8.47 -0.25
C GLY A 55 31.50 7.86 -0.76
N SER A 56 30.42 8.62 -0.91
CA SER A 56 29.16 8.12 -1.48
C SER A 56 29.38 7.56 -2.90
N ASP A 57 28.79 6.40 -3.16
CA ASP A 57 28.74 5.75 -4.48
C ASP A 57 27.51 6.19 -5.28
N ILE A 58 26.46 6.64 -4.60
CA ILE A 58 25.23 7.14 -5.20
C ILE A 58 24.91 8.50 -4.58
N VAL A 59 24.72 9.53 -5.40
CA VAL A 59 24.31 10.87 -4.97
C VAL A 59 22.97 11.22 -5.62
N ASN A 60 22.03 11.66 -4.79
CA ASN A 60 20.68 12.00 -5.18
C ASN A 60 20.66 13.41 -5.80
N THR A 61 19.96 13.57 -6.94
CA THR A 61 19.69 14.91 -7.48
C THR A 61 18.76 15.69 -6.56
N ASN A 62 18.90 17.01 -6.50
CA ASN A 62 17.94 17.86 -5.77
C ASN A 62 16.61 17.97 -6.53
N THR A 63 15.84 16.89 -6.57
CA THR A 63 14.58 16.75 -7.34
C THR A 63 13.45 16.05 -6.58
N PHE A 64 13.63 15.75 -5.30
CA PHE A 64 12.65 15.09 -4.42
C PHE A 64 11.18 15.50 -4.69
N GLY A 65 10.88 16.80 -4.57
CA GLY A 65 9.54 17.35 -4.77
C GLY A 65 9.24 17.81 -6.21
N ALA A 66 10.14 17.59 -7.17
CA ALA A 66 10.01 18.11 -8.53
C ALA A 66 8.95 17.34 -9.33
N ASN A 67 7.75 17.91 -9.47
CA ASN A 67 6.73 17.42 -10.39
C ASN A 67 5.89 18.59 -10.95
N ALA A 68 5.05 18.32 -11.94
CA ALA A 68 4.28 19.37 -12.61
C ALA A 68 3.20 20.03 -11.74
N LEU A 69 2.80 19.41 -10.61
CA LEU A 69 1.91 20.05 -9.63
C LEU A 69 2.63 21.14 -8.85
N LYS A 70 3.91 20.93 -8.50
CA LYS A 70 4.73 21.93 -7.79
C LYS A 70 5.37 22.96 -8.73
N TYR A 71 5.79 22.52 -9.94
CA TYR A 71 6.58 23.32 -10.87
C TYR A 71 6.00 23.35 -12.30
N PRO A 72 4.77 23.88 -12.50
CA PRO A 72 4.07 23.81 -13.79
C PRO A 72 4.81 24.49 -14.95
N HIS A 73 5.70 25.46 -14.68
CA HIS A 73 6.39 26.24 -15.71
C HIS A 73 7.89 25.99 -15.81
N ASN A 74 8.51 25.39 -14.79
CA ASN A 74 9.97 25.30 -14.67
C ASN A 74 10.49 23.87 -14.49
N LEU A 75 9.61 22.86 -14.41
CA LEU A 75 10.00 21.47 -14.11
C LEU A 75 11.18 20.98 -14.94
N ARG A 76 11.12 21.14 -16.27
CA ARG A 76 12.21 20.71 -17.17
C ARG A 76 13.54 21.35 -16.83
N ARG A 77 13.55 22.67 -16.61
CA ARG A 77 14.78 23.41 -16.30
C ARG A 77 15.35 22.99 -14.95
N ILE A 78 14.49 22.81 -13.95
CA ILE A 78 14.88 22.37 -12.60
C ILE A 78 15.54 21.00 -12.65
N VAL A 79 14.88 20.00 -13.26
CA VAL A 79 15.39 18.62 -13.32
C VAL A 79 16.69 18.55 -14.15
N GLN A 80 16.75 19.24 -15.30
CA GLN A 80 17.98 19.28 -16.11
C GLN A 80 19.15 19.92 -15.36
N ALA A 81 18.91 21.02 -14.64
CA ALA A 81 19.93 21.68 -13.86
C ALA A 81 20.41 20.79 -12.70
N ALA A 82 19.49 20.14 -11.97
CA ALA A 82 19.84 19.24 -10.88
C ALA A 82 20.76 18.10 -11.32
N VAL A 83 20.46 17.43 -12.43
CA VAL A 83 21.31 16.37 -13.01
C VAL A 83 22.66 16.95 -13.45
N ALA A 84 22.68 18.12 -14.08
CA ALA A 84 23.92 18.78 -14.51
C ALA A 84 24.83 19.13 -13.32
N HIS A 85 24.26 19.61 -12.21
CA HIS A 85 25.01 19.96 -11.00
C HIS A 85 25.64 18.73 -10.34
N ALA A 86 24.91 17.61 -10.25
CA ALA A 86 25.46 16.36 -9.75
C ALA A 86 26.60 15.84 -10.64
N LYS A 87 26.48 15.95 -11.97
CA LYS A 87 27.55 15.57 -12.92
C LYS A 87 28.78 16.46 -12.79
N GLU A 88 28.58 17.75 -12.61
CA GLU A 88 29.68 18.69 -12.40
C GLU A 88 30.39 18.42 -11.07
N ALA A 89 29.66 18.15 -9.98
CA ALA A 89 30.24 17.76 -8.71
C ALA A 89 31.03 16.44 -8.80
N ARG A 90 30.49 15.44 -9.50
CA ARG A 90 31.19 14.17 -9.77
C ARG A 90 32.51 14.39 -10.49
N ARG A 91 32.51 15.26 -11.50
CA ARG A 91 33.71 15.64 -12.27
C ARG A 91 34.73 16.39 -11.40
N ARG A 92 34.29 17.36 -10.60
CA ARG A 92 35.16 18.18 -9.72
C ARG A 92 35.87 17.33 -8.67
N THR A 93 35.22 16.29 -8.17
CA THR A 93 35.75 15.38 -7.14
C THR A 93 36.49 14.17 -7.71
N GLY A 94 36.46 13.97 -9.04
CA GLY A 94 37.10 12.84 -9.70
C GLY A 94 36.41 11.48 -9.46
N ARG A 95 35.17 11.47 -8.96
CA ARG A 95 34.38 10.27 -8.62
C ARG A 95 33.58 9.73 -9.81
N GLU A 96 34.21 9.58 -10.98
CA GLU A 96 33.53 9.06 -12.19
C GLU A 96 33.07 7.59 -12.04
N ASP A 97 33.48 6.91 -10.96
CA ASP A 97 32.99 5.60 -10.53
C ASP A 97 31.61 5.62 -9.85
N ALA A 98 31.14 6.80 -9.43
CA ALA A 98 29.89 7.00 -8.70
C ALA A 98 28.69 7.31 -9.62
N TYR A 99 27.50 7.01 -9.12
CA TYR A 99 26.23 7.12 -9.84
C TYR A 99 25.41 8.30 -9.36
N ILE A 100 24.63 8.87 -10.28
CA ILE A 100 23.69 9.96 -10.01
C ILE A 100 22.28 9.41 -10.06
N ALA A 101 21.58 9.47 -8.92
CA ALA A 101 20.20 9.04 -8.81
C ALA A 101 19.26 10.19 -9.13
N LEU A 102 18.37 9.99 -10.11
CA LEU A 102 17.21 10.85 -10.28
C LEU A 102 16.27 10.58 -9.10
N ASP A 103 16.28 11.51 -8.17
CA ASP A 103 15.50 11.44 -6.93
C ASP A 103 14.06 11.90 -7.15
N ILE A 104 13.10 11.05 -6.79
CA ILE A 104 11.66 11.24 -6.96
C ILE A 104 10.96 10.88 -5.66
N GLY A 105 10.43 11.89 -4.98
CA GLY A 105 9.55 11.74 -3.83
C GLY A 105 8.06 11.63 -4.21
N PRO A 106 7.17 11.49 -3.21
CA PRO A 106 5.73 11.43 -3.45
C PRO A 106 5.19 12.74 -4.04
N THR A 107 4.06 12.65 -4.76
CA THR A 107 3.37 13.83 -5.31
C THR A 107 2.77 14.71 -4.21
N GLY A 108 2.54 14.14 -3.04
CA GLY A 108 1.85 14.76 -1.90
C GLY A 108 0.33 14.73 -2.00
N ARG A 109 -0.22 13.87 -2.85
CA ARG A 109 -1.67 13.68 -3.06
C ARG A 109 -2.03 12.21 -2.91
N LEU A 110 -3.16 11.94 -2.24
CA LEU A 110 -3.72 10.59 -2.24
C LEU A 110 -4.31 10.27 -3.61
N LEU A 111 -4.13 9.03 -4.04
CA LEU A 111 -4.70 8.52 -5.27
C LEU A 111 -6.18 8.15 -5.08
N GLN A 112 -6.97 8.24 -6.14
CA GLN A 112 -8.34 7.74 -6.16
C GLN A 112 -8.38 6.22 -5.85
N PRO A 113 -9.39 5.73 -5.11
CA PRO A 113 -10.58 6.47 -4.66
C PRO A 113 -10.39 7.22 -3.33
N MET A 114 -9.23 7.12 -2.66
CA MET A 114 -9.02 7.72 -1.32
C MET A 114 -8.73 9.23 -1.37
N GLY A 115 -8.18 9.70 -2.50
CA GLY A 115 -7.97 11.11 -2.77
C GLY A 115 -8.50 11.49 -4.15
N ASP A 116 -8.01 12.62 -4.66
CA ASP A 116 -8.53 13.22 -5.89
C ASP A 116 -7.62 13.04 -7.11
N LEU A 117 -6.40 12.49 -6.94
CA LEU A 117 -5.47 12.27 -8.04
C LEU A 117 -5.75 10.91 -8.72
N PRO A 118 -6.14 10.89 -10.01
CA PRO A 118 -6.31 9.63 -10.74
C PRO A 118 -4.97 8.89 -10.90
N PHE A 119 -5.00 7.56 -10.86
CA PHE A 119 -3.79 6.73 -10.98
C PHE A 119 -2.98 7.04 -12.25
N GLU A 120 -3.62 7.08 -13.41
CA GLU A 120 -2.94 7.39 -14.68
C GLU A 120 -2.30 8.78 -14.67
N ARG A 121 -2.94 9.75 -14.00
CA ARG A 121 -2.37 11.09 -13.88
C ARG A 121 -1.12 11.08 -13.01
N ALA A 122 -1.09 10.27 -11.95
CA ALA A 122 0.12 10.07 -11.16
C ALA A 122 1.25 9.45 -12.01
N VAL A 123 0.95 8.40 -12.80
CA VAL A 123 1.92 7.79 -13.72
C VAL A 123 2.46 8.81 -14.72
N GLU A 124 1.61 9.67 -15.30
CA GLU A 124 2.04 10.73 -16.20
C GLU A 124 2.97 11.75 -15.53
N LEU A 125 2.63 12.20 -14.31
CA LEU A 125 3.40 13.17 -13.53
C LEU A 125 4.80 12.63 -13.24
N PHE A 126 4.91 11.41 -12.72
CA PHE A 126 6.21 10.76 -12.50
C PHE A 126 6.95 10.53 -13.82
N GLY A 127 6.24 10.10 -14.86
CA GLY A 127 6.82 9.80 -16.16
C GLY A 127 7.44 11.03 -16.83
N GLU A 128 6.88 12.22 -16.62
CA GLU A 128 7.47 13.48 -17.10
C GLU A 128 8.85 13.73 -16.49
N VAL A 129 8.97 13.58 -15.16
CA VAL A 129 10.23 13.74 -14.42
C VAL A 129 11.26 12.72 -14.89
N VAL A 130 10.86 11.46 -15.00
CA VAL A 130 11.73 10.35 -15.47
C VAL A 130 12.26 10.63 -16.87
N ARG A 131 11.40 11.02 -17.83
CA ARG A 131 11.83 11.32 -19.20
C ARG A 131 12.86 12.46 -19.22
N ILE A 132 12.65 13.50 -18.43
CA ILE A 132 13.57 14.65 -18.37
C ILE A 132 14.91 14.25 -17.75
N GLY A 133 14.89 13.59 -16.59
CA GLY A 133 16.10 13.21 -15.86
C GLY A 133 16.93 12.14 -16.58
N ALA A 134 16.27 11.13 -17.16
CA ALA A 134 16.95 10.11 -17.96
C ALA A 134 17.62 10.73 -19.20
N ALA A 135 16.94 11.65 -19.90
CA ALA A 135 17.52 12.37 -21.04
C ALA A 135 18.67 13.32 -20.65
N ALA A 136 18.66 13.86 -19.43
CA ALA A 136 19.77 14.65 -18.88
C ALA A 136 20.99 13.79 -18.48
N GLY A 137 20.82 12.47 -18.39
CA GLY A 137 21.87 11.50 -18.12
C GLY A 137 22.04 11.15 -16.65
N ALA A 138 20.92 10.97 -15.92
CA ALA A 138 20.93 10.25 -14.64
C ALA A 138 21.28 8.76 -14.85
N ASP A 139 21.88 8.13 -13.85
CA ASP A 139 22.37 6.74 -13.91
C ASP A 139 21.36 5.73 -13.37
N LEU A 140 20.47 6.16 -12.46
CA LEU A 140 19.35 5.38 -11.92
C LEU A 140 18.16 6.28 -11.58
N VAL A 141 17.00 5.65 -11.33
CA VAL A 141 15.84 6.31 -10.73
C VAL A 141 15.69 5.82 -9.29
N LEU A 142 15.69 6.76 -8.33
CA LEU A 142 15.35 6.49 -6.94
C LEU A 142 13.95 7.06 -6.68
N ILE A 143 13.01 6.16 -6.40
CA ILE A 143 11.69 6.53 -5.89
C ILE A 143 11.78 6.42 -4.37
N GLU A 144 11.76 7.52 -3.64
CA GLU A 144 11.97 7.49 -2.19
C GLU A 144 10.84 8.11 -1.38
N THR A 145 10.82 7.79 -0.09
CA THR A 145 9.93 8.44 0.88
C THR A 145 8.45 8.17 0.58
N MET A 146 8.14 7.02 -0.04
CA MET A 146 6.76 6.67 -0.39
C MET A 146 6.00 6.18 0.85
N SER A 147 4.92 6.87 1.20
CA SER A 147 4.03 6.49 2.31
C SER A 147 2.78 5.72 1.88
N ASP A 148 2.59 5.53 0.58
CA ASP A 148 1.47 4.79 -0.01
C ASP A 148 1.98 3.82 -1.09
N SER A 149 1.55 2.56 -1.01
CA SER A 149 1.95 1.53 -1.97
C SER A 149 1.35 1.77 -3.36
N TYR A 150 0.16 2.39 -3.46
CA TYR A 150 -0.46 2.61 -4.76
C TYR A 150 0.26 3.72 -5.54
N GLU A 151 0.64 4.79 -4.86
CA GLU A 151 1.49 5.84 -5.42
C GLU A 151 2.88 5.31 -5.80
N ALA A 152 3.48 4.47 -4.95
CA ALA A 152 4.75 3.80 -5.26
C ALA A 152 4.65 2.95 -6.53
N LYS A 153 3.55 2.21 -6.69
CA LYS A 153 3.27 1.46 -7.92
C LYS A 153 3.19 2.38 -9.14
N ALA A 154 2.46 3.50 -9.04
CA ALA A 154 2.36 4.47 -10.13
C ALA A 154 3.75 5.01 -10.53
N ALA A 155 4.60 5.35 -9.56
CA ALA A 155 5.96 5.82 -9.80
C ALA A 155 6.86 4.74 -10.45
N VAL A 156 6.78 3.49 -10.00
CA VAL A 156 7.55 2.37 -10.58
C VAL A 156 7.13 2.09 -12.02
N LEU A 157 5.82 2.07 -12.30
CA LEU A 157 5.33 1.92 -13.68
C LEU A 157 5.79 3.08 -14.55
N ALA A 158 5.69 4.32 -14.05
CA ALA A 158 6.17 5.50 -14.76
C ALA A 158 7.66 5.40 -15.09
N ALA A 159 8.50 4.96 -14.14
CA ALA A 159 9.92 4.78 -14.37
C ALA A 159 10.21 3.76 -15.47
N LYS A 160 9.59 2.57 -15.37
CA LYS A 160 9.79 1.45 -16.30
C LYS A 160 9.23 1.68 -17.71
N GLU A 161 8.16 2.47 -17.82
CA GLU A 161 7.55 2.81 -19.11
C GLU A 161 8.33 3.90 -19.86
N ASN A 162 9.15 4.69 -19.15
CA ASN A 162 9.80 5.87 -19.71
C ASN A 162 11.33 5.79 -19.80
N CYS A 163 11.96 4.81 -19.16
CA CYS A 163 13.40 4.59 -19.28
C CYS A 163 13.79 3.12 -19.03
N ARG A 164 15.07 2.79 -19.25
CA ARG A 164 15.66 1.48 -18.95
C ARG A 164 16.64 1.52 -17.78
N LEU A 165 16.72 2.65 -17.08
CA LEU A 165 17.62 2.83 -15.94
C LEU A 165 17.22 1.86 -14.82
N PRO A 166 18.17 1.47 -13.94
CA PRO A 166 17.84 0.77 -12.71
C PRO A 166 16.82 1.57 -11.89
N VAL A 167 15.84 0.90 -11.31
CA VAL A 167 14.78 1.52 -10.50
C VAL A 167 14.89 1.01 -9.07
N LEU A 168 15.13 1.92 -8.13
CA LEU A 168 15.24 1.64 -6.71
C LEU A 168 14.04 2.29 -6.00
N ALA A 169 13.47 1.63 -4.99
CA ALA A 169 12.30 2.13 -4.29
C ALA A 169 12.47 2.09 -2.77
N THR A 170 12.21 3.19 -2.07
CA THR A 170 12.20 3.23 -0.60
C THR A 170 10.88 3.77 -0.06
N MET A 171 10.49 3.21 1.08
CA MET A 171 9.21 3.46 1.72
C MET A 171 9.40 4.04 3.12
N ILE A 172 8.39 4.76 3.63
CA ILE A 172 8.32 5.16 5.04
C ILE A 172 7.27 4.32 5.76
N PHE A 173 7.72 3.52 6.72
CA PHE A 173 6.85 2.83 7.66
C PHE A 173 6.86 3.54 9.01
N ASP A 174 5.73 3.47 9.73
CA ASP A 174 5.65 3.81 11.14
C ASP A 174 6.40 2.77 12.02
N GLU A 175 6.44 3.01 13.34
CA GLU A 175 7.08 2.08 14.29
C GLU A 175 6.45 0.68 14.34
N LYS A 176 5.21 0.53 13.84
CA LYS A 176 4.50 -0.76 13.72
C LYS A 176 4.78 -1.45 12.38
N GLY A 177 5.61 -0.88 11.51
CA GLY A 177 5.92 -1.44 10.19
C GLY A 177 4.77 -1.26 9.19
N LYS A 178 4.00 -0.18 9.30
CA LYS A 178 2.85 0.14 8.44
C LYS A 178 3.05 1.43 7.66
N LEU A 179 2.66 1.43 6.39
CA LEU A 179 2.49 2.62 5.56
C LEU A 179 1.25 3.40 5.99
N LEU A 180 1.13 4.66 5.55
CA LEU A 180 -0.03 5.52 5.83
C LEU A 180 -1.36 4.86 5.43
N THR A 181 -1.37 4.14 4.31
CA THR A 181 -2.57 3.45 3.79
C THR A 181 -2.75 2.02 4.33
N GLY A 182 -1.93 1.60 5.30
CA GLY A 182 -2.02 0.30 5.98
C GLY A 182 -1.12 -0.80 5.41
N GLY A 183 -0.33 -0.48 4.38
CA GLY A 183 0.62 -1.41 3.77
C GLY A 183 1.65 -1.96 4.75
N THR A 184 1.87 -3.27 4.74
CA THR A 184 2.88 -3.92 5.58
C THR A 184 4.21 -3.99 4.86
N VAL A 185 5.28 -4.25 5.61
CA VAL A 185 6.58 -4.64 5.06
C VAL A 185 6.42 -5.77 4.04
N ASP A 186 5.69 -6.83 4.40
CA ASP A 186 5.44 -7.98 3.55
C ASP A 186 4.67 -7.65 2.26
N SER A 187 3.53 -6.95 2.37
CA SER A 187 2.67 -6.65 1.21
C SER A 187 3.38 -5.75 0.22
N THR A 188 4.13 -4.77 0.74
CA THR A 188 4.89 -3.79 -0.06
C THR A 188 6.10 -4.44 -0.71
N ALA A 189 6.86 -5.28 0.03
CA ALA A 189 7.99 -6.02 -0.52
C ALA A 189 7.55 -6.94 -1.66
N ALA A 190 6.45 -7.70 -1.47
CA ALA A 190 5.90 -8.57 -2.51
C ALA A 190 5.47 -7.78 -3.76
N MET A 191 4.84 -6.61 -3.59
CA MET A 191 4.44 -5.75 -4.69
C MET A 191 5.65 -5.20 -5.46
N LEU A 192 6.64 -4.62 -4.76
CA LEU A 192 7.82 -4.02 -5.39
C LEU A 192 8.70 -5.07 -6.08
N GLU A 193 8.88 -6.23 -5.45
CA GLU A 193 9.60 -7.38 -6.05
C GLU A 193 8.86 -7.89 -7.29
N GLY A 194 7.53 -8.01 -7.23
CA GLY A 194 6.70 -8.38 -8.38
C GLY A 194 6.78 -7.37 -9.53
N LEU A 195 6.75 -6.08 -9.23
CA LEU A 195 6.96 -5.02 -10.22
C LEU A 195 8.38 -5.03 -10.78
N GLY A 196 9.32 -5.71 -10.14
CA GLY A 196 10.69 -5.91 -10.60
C GLY A 196 11.60 -4.71 -10.41
N VAL A 197 11.49 -3.99 -9.30
CA VAL A 197 12.51 -3.00 -8.91
C VAL A 197 13.86 -3.69 -8.68
N ASP A 198 14.96 -2.97 -8.83
CA ASP A 198 16.32 -3.51 -8.72
C ASP A 198 16.82 -3.55 -7.27
N ALA A 199 16.27 -2.70 -6.39
CA ALA A 199 16.44 -2.77 -4.94
C ALA A 199 15.24 -2.10 -4.25
N LEU A 200 14.95 -2.51 -3.02
CA LEU A 200 13.90 -1.90 -2.20
C LEU A 200 14.38 -1.60 -0.79
N GLY A 201 13.69 -0.75 -0.04
CA GLY A 201 14.11 -0.47 1.33
C GLY A 201 13.32 0.60 2.04
N VAL A 202 13.98 1.23 3.01
CA VAL A 202 13.39 2.25 3.88
C VAL A 202 14.28 3.46 4.03
N ASN A 203 13.65 4.62 4.11
CA ASN A 203 14.32 5.88 4.37
C ASN A 203 13.41 6.80 5.21
N CYS A 204 14.00 7.81 5.85
CA CYS A 204 13.28 8.85 6.60
C CYS A 204 12.34 8.30 7.70
N GLY A 205 11.54 9.18 8.32
CA GLY A 205 10.56 8.88 9.37
C GLY A 205 11.15 8.49 10.73
N LEU A 206 12.13 7.59 10.75
CA LEU A 206 12.71 6.98 11.94
C LEU A 206 14.24 7.12 11.96
N GLY A 207 14.80 7.06 13.17
CA GLY A 207 16.25 6.92 13.36
C GLY A 207 16.72 5.46 13.17
N PRO A 208 18.05 5.23 13.16
CA PRO A 208 18.62 3.90 12.90
C PRO A 208 18.12 2.84 13.88
N LYS A 209 17.98 3.19 15.16
CA LYS A 209 17.54 2.26 16.21
C LYS A 209 16.09 1.80 16.00
N GLN A 210 15.19 2.74 15.74
CA GLN A 210 13.77 2.47 15.54
C GLN A 210 13.51 1.68 14.24
N MET A 211 14.38 1.81 13.23
CA MET A 211 14.24 1.06 11.97
C MET A 211 14.63 -0.42 12.06
N GLN A 212 15.39 -0.86 13.08
CA GLN A 212 15.90 -2.25 13.15
C GLN A 212 14.82 -3.34 13.01
N PRO A 213 13.64 -3.24 13.66
CA PRO A 213 12.58 -4.25 13.48
C PRO A 213 12.08 -4.35 12.03
N ILE A 214 11.97 -3.21 11.34
CA ILE A 214 11.53 -3.14 9.94
C ILE A 214 12.61 -3.74 9.03
N ILE A 215 13.88 -3.40 9.25
CA ILE A 215 15.02 -3.93 8.51
C ILE A 215 15.09 -5.45 8.66
N LYS A 216 14.96 -5.97 9.89
CA LYS A 216 14.91 -7.40 10.15
C LYS A 216 13.82 -8.05 9.32
N ARG A 217 12.59 -7.52 9.35
CA ARG A 217 11.49 -8.10 8.56
C ARG A 217 11.77 -8.05 7.07
N LEU A 218 12.29 -6.94 6.53
CA LEU A 218 12.68 -6.82 5.11
C LEU A 218 13.68 -7.89 4.69
N THR A 219 14.70 -8.15 5.52
CA THR A 219 15.74 -9.14 5.24
C THR A 219 15.23 -10.58 5.26
N GLU A 220 14.15 -10.86 5.99
CA GLU A 220 13.48 -12.16 5.98
C GLU A 220 12.65 -12.36 4.71
N VAL A 221 11.98 -11.30 4.24
CA VAL A 221 10.92 -11.43 3.22
C VAL A 221 11.34 -11.12 1.80
N SER A 222 12.34 -10.25 1.58
CA SER A 222 12.73 -9.79 0.24
C SER A 222 13.87 -10.60 -0.35
N SER A 223 13.76 -10.90 -1.65
CA SER A 223 14.86 -11.47 -2.45
C SER A 223 15.78 -10.41 -3.05
N LEU A 224 15.40 -9.13 -2.96
CA LEU A 224 16.12 -8.02 -3.58
C LEU A 224 17.13 -7.39 -2.61
N PRO A 225 18.15 -6.69 -3.13
CA PRO A 225 19.03 -5.85 -2.32
C PRO A 225 18.22 -4.84 -1.50
N ILE A 226 18.67 -4.61 -0.26
CA ILE A 226 17.97 -3.80 0.74
C ILE A 226 18.68 -2.47 0.96
N ILE A 227 17.91 -1.38 0.87
CA ILE A 227 18.34 0.02 1.08
C ILE A 227 17.93 0.49 2.48
N VAL A 228 18.82 1.17 3.20
CA VAL A 228 18.53 1.75 4.52
C VAL A 228 19.16 3.13 4.67
N ASN A 229 18.32 4.18 4.65
CA ASN A 229 18.71 5.58 4.75
C ASN A 229 17.94 6.31 5.89
N PRO A 230 18.27 6.07 7.17
CA PRO A 230 17.56 6.64 8.31
C PRO A 230 17.85 8.14 8.50
N ASN A 231 17.01 8.82 9.29
CA ASN A 231 17.31 10.16 9.79
C ASN A 231 18.44 10.11 10.83
N ALA A 232 19.12 11.24 11.08
CA ALA A 232 20.09 11.39 12.17
C ALA A 232 19.43 11.47 13.56
N GLY A 233 18.40 10.66 13.80
CA GLY A 233 17.54 10.73 14.98
C GLY A 233 16.19 11.37 14.70
N LEU A 234 15.44 11.65 15.77
CA LEU A 234 14.19 12.38 15.67
C LEU A 234 14.48 13.89 15.58
N PRO A 235 13.64 14.65 14.87
CA PRO A 235 13.79 16.10 14.81
C PRO A 235 13.34 16.75 16.13
N ARG A 236 14.07 17.80 16.54
CA ARG A 236 13.72 18.71 17.64
C ARG A 236 13.87 20.18 17.21
N SER A 237 13.08 21.10 17.77
CA SER A 237 13.31 22.54 17.53
C SER A 237 14.21 23.11 18.62
N GLU A 238 15.29 23.77 18.22
CA GLU A 238 16.11 24.61 19.10
C GLU A 238 16.27 26.00 18.48
N ASN A 239 15.75 27.03 19.16
CA ASN A 239 15.84 28.43 18.73
C ASN A 239 15.28 28.71 17.32
N GLY A 240 14.22 28.02 16.89
CA GLY A 240 13.64 28.17 15.56
C GLY A 240 14.40 27.45 14.45
N ARG A 241 15.30 26.53 14.80
CA ARG A 241 16.02 25.65 13.87
C ARG A 241 15.73 24.19 14.19
N THR A 242 15.51 23.38 13.17
CA THR A 242 15.40 21.93 13.34
C THR A 242 16.78 21.32 13.57
N VAL A 243 16.96 20.65 14.70
CA VAL A 243 18.18 19.92 15.08
C VAL A 243 17.84 18.43 15.21
N PHE A 244 18.82 17.57 15.00
CA PHE A 244 18.69 16.12 15.11
C PHE A 244 19.61 15.59 16.22
N ASP A 245 19.14 14.55 16.92
CA ASP A 245 19.74 14.13 18.20
C ASP A 245 20.97 13.25 18.08
N ILE A 246 21.19 12.62 16.92
CA ILE A 246 22.27 11.67 16.73
C ILE A 246 23.40 12.36 15.97
N ASN A 247 24.57 12.44 16.61
CA ASN A 247 25.78 12.95 15.97
C ASN A 247 26.44 11.90 15.05
N ALA A 248 27.46 12.31 14.30
CA ALA A 248 28.12 11.46 13.31
C ALA A 248 28.77 10.19 13.87
N ASP A 249 29.32 10.21 15.09
CA ASP A 249 29.94 9.03 15.72
C ASP A 249 28.89 8.00 16.13
N GLU A 250 27.81 8.47 16.76
CA GLU A 250 26.72 7.60 17.18
C GLU A 250 25.96 7.02 15.96
N PHE A 251 25.71 7.85 14.95
CA PHE A 251 25.09 7.41 13.70
C PHE A 251 25.92 6.32 13.02
N ALA A 252 27.23 6.52 12.90
CA ALA A 252 28.14 5.55 12.32
C ALA A 252 28.18 4.22 13.07
N ARG A 253 28.17 4.26 14.42
CA ARG A 253 28.10 3.04 15.24
C ARG A 253 26.83 2.24 14.96
N LEU A 254 25.66 2.90 14.98
CA LEU A 254 24.36 2.25 14.76
C LEU A 254 24.24 1.72 13.32
N MET A 255 24.73 2.46 12.33
CA MET A 255 24.73 2.02 10.94
C MET A 255 25.68 0.84 10.71
N GLY A 256 26.79 0.77 11.45
CA GLY A 256 27.65 -0.40 11.45
C GLY A 256 26.95 -1.66 11.99
N GLU A 257 26.06 -1.54 12.97
CA GLU A 257 25.21 -2.66 13.44
C GLU A 257 24.19 -3.05 12.36
N ILE A 258 23.56 -2.07 11.72
CA ILE A 258 22.60 -2.29 10.62
C ILE A 258 23.26 -2.97 9.42
N ALA A 259 24.51 -2.62 9.09
CA ALA A 259 25.26 -3.25 8.01
C ALA A 259 25.38 -4.77 8.15
N GLU A 260 25.45 -5.29 9.38
CA GLU A 260 25.53 -6.72 9.68
C GLU A 260 24.16 -7.44 9.61
N MET A 261 23.06 -6.71 9.45
CA MET A 261 21.71 -7.27 9.36
C MET A 261 21.37 -7.84 7.97
N GLY A 262 22.30 -7.82 7.01
CA GLY A 262 22.07 -8.29 5.64
C GLY A 262 21.48 -7.23 4.71
N VAL A 263 21.89 -5.97 4.91
CA VAL A 263 21.56 -4.82 4.06
C VAL A 263 22.69 -4.50 3.10
N HIS A 264 22.37 -3.88 1.96
CA HIS A 264 23.28 -3.80 0.82
C HIS A 264 23.56 -2.37 0.37
N LEU A 265 22.59 -1.46 0.59
CA LEU A 265 22.76 -0.05 0.31
C LEU A 265 22.49 0.76 1.58
N LEU A 266 23.40 1.66 1.93
CA LEU A 266 23.39 2.38 3.20
C LEU A 266 23.64 3.87 2.98
N GLY A 267 22.91 4.72 3.66
CA GLY A 267 23.05 6.17 3.53
C GLY A 267 22.42 6.90 4.69
N GLY A 268 22.06 8.16 4.46
CA GLY A 268 21.36 8.99 5.42
C GLY A 268 20.22 9.76 4.79
N CYS A 269 19.27 10.18 5.61
CA CYS A 269 18.20 11.10 5.21
C CYS A 269 18.32 12.41 6.02
N CYS A 270 17.22 12.93 6.58
CA CYS A 270 17.22 14.22 7.26
C CYS A 270 18.18 14.26 8.45
N GLY A 271 18.94 15.36 8.57
CA GLY A 271 19.93 15.58 9.62
C GLY A 271 21.30 14.97 9.38
N THR A 272 21.45 14.09 8.38
CA THR A 272 22.76 13.52 8.04
C THR A 272 23.56 14.46 7.15
N THR A 273 24.87 14.54 7.41
CA THR A 273 25.81 15.44 6.71
C THR A 273 26.95 14.65 6.06
N PRO A 274 27.79 15.26 5.20
CA PRO A 274 28.97 14.59 4.67
C PRO A 274 29.86 13.94 5.75
N GLU A 275 29.93 14.52 6.95
CA GLU A 275 30.67 13.91 8.06
C GLU A 275 30.00 12.64 8.60
N HIS A 276 28.67 12.63 8.71
CA HIS A 276 27.91 11.41 9.06
C HIS A 276 28.18 10.30 8.05
N ILE A 277 28.10 10.62 6.75
CA ILE A 277 28.31 9.67 5.68
C ILE A 277 29.74 9.12 5.69
N ARG A 278 30.76 9.98 5.85
CA ARG A 278 32.16 9.55 5.93
C ARG A 278 32.40 8.58 7.08
N LYS A 279 31.92 8.91 8.29
CA LYS A 279 32.06 8.04 9.47
C LYS A 279 31.26 6.75 9.33
N MET A 280 30.04 6.82 8.78
CA MET A 280 29.22 5.65 8.49
C MET A 280 29.95 4.68 7.54
N ILE A 281 30.48 5.17 6.42
CA ILE A 281 31.22 4.36 5.46
C ILE A 281 32.43 3.69 6.13
N ALA A 282 33.19 4.44 6.93
CA ALA A 282 34.32 3.90 7.68
C ALA A 282 33.89 2.77 8.63
N ALA A 283 32.80 2.96 9.38
CA ALA A 283 32.27 1.96 10.29
C ALA A 283 31.77 0.71 9.53
N CYS A 284 30.96 0.86 8.49
CA CYS A 284 30.42 -0.25 7.71
C CYS A 284 31.52 -1.10 7.05
N ARG A 285 32.59 -0.48 6.54
CA ARG A 285 33.72 -1.20 5.92
C ARG A 285 34.50 -2.09 6.89
N THR A 286 34.34 -1.92 8.21
CA THR A 286 34.94 -2.81 9.21
C THR A 286 34.11 -4.07 9.48
N LYS A 287 32.89 -4.14 8.93
CA LYS A 287 31.94 -5.22 9.17
C LYS A 287 32.03 -6.31 8.11
N SER A 288 31.34 -7.43 8.36
CA SER A 288 31.23 -8.50 7.38
C SER A 288 30.04 -8.27 6.44
N PHE A 289 30.30 -8.28 5.13
CA PHE A 289 29.27 -8.16 4.10
C PHE A 289 28.59 -9.50 3.84
N ALA A 290 27.26 -9.49 3.70
CA ALA A 290 26.47 -10.63 3.26
C ALA A 290 25.79 -10.28 1.93
N PRO A 291 25.93 -11.11 0.87
CA PRO A 291 25.27 -10.87 -0.41
C PRO A 291 23.76 -11.13 -0.35
N ALA A 292 23.03 -10.56 -1.30
CA ALA A 292 21.58 -10.72 -1.39
C ALA A 292 21.23 -12.18 -1.74
N VAL A 293 20.29 -12.76 -0.99
CA VAL A 293 19.87 -14.15 -1.16
C VAL A 293 18.40 -14.19 -1.56
N ARG A 294 18.12 -14.92 -2.64
CA ARG A 294 16.76 -15.17 -3.11
C ARG A 294 15.98 -16.02 -2.11
N LYS A 295 14.75 -15.62 -1.79
CA LYS A 295 13.93 -16.28 -0.76
C LYS A 295 13.09 -17.44 -1.29
N HIS A 296 12.87 -17.51 -2.61
CA HIS A 296 12.08 -18.56 -3.28
C HIS A 296 10.65 -18.73 -2.72
N ARG A 297 10.01 -17.61 -2.38
CA ARG A 297 8.65 -17.59 -1.81
C ARG A 297 7.63 -17.31 -2.90
N THR A 298 6.52 -18.06 -2.90
CA THR A 298 5.35 -17.75 -3.75
C THR A 298 4.40 -16.87 -2.97
N VAL A 299 4.32 -15.58 -3.32
CA VAL A 299 3.54 -14.59 -2.56
C VAL A 299 2.67 -13.75 -3.48
N VAL A 300 1.42 -13.57 -3.07
CA VAL A 300 0.50 -12.55 -3.61
C VAL A 300 0.21 -11.52 -2.51
N SER A 301 -0.10 -10.29 -2.89
CA SER A 301 -0.40 -9.25 -1.91
C SER A 301 -1.49 -8.30 -2.38
N SER A 302 -2.24 -7.78 -1.42
CA SER A 302 -3.06 -6.57 -1.54
C SER A 302 -2.26 -5.36 -1.08
N PHE A 303 -2.94 -4.23 -0.87
CA PHE A 303 -2.34 -3.05 -0.28
C PHE A 303 -1.80 -3.33 1.13
N SER A 304 -2.51 -4.13 1.95
CA SER A 304 -2.23 -4.29 3.40
C SER A 304 -1.88 -5.71 3.85
N GLN A 305 -2.08 -6.73 3.01
CA GLN A 305 -1.84 -8.13 3.35
C GLN A 305 -1.00 -8.84 2.30
N ALA A 306 -0.16 -9.78 2.74
CA ALA A 306 0.55 -10.72 1.88
C ALA A 306 0.13 -12.14 2.25
N VAL A 307 -0.14 -12.95 1.23
CA VAL A 307 -0.48 -14.37 1.36
C VAL A 307 0.61 -15.18 0.69
N GLU A 308 1.33 -15.95 1.50
CA GLU A 308 2.35 -16.88 1.04
C GLU A 308 1.74 -18.25 0.78
N ILE A 309 2.03 -18.82 -0.40
CA ILE A 309 1.56 -20.11 -0.86
C ILE A 309 2.66 -21.14 -0.61
N GLY A 310 2.26 -22.34 -0.16
CA GLY A 310 3.19 -23.45 0.11
C GLY A 310 3.30 -23.84 1.57
N GLY A 311 2.85 -22.97 2.49
CA GLY A 311 2.62 -23.31 3.90
C GLY A 311 1.27 -23.99 4.08
N LYS A 312 0.34 -23.30 4.77
CA LYS A 312 -1.05 -23.77 4.88
C LYS A 312 -1.76 -23.63 3.53
N PRO A 313 -2.66 -24.57 3.15
CA PRO A 313 -3.44 -24.41 1.93
C PRO A 313 -4.26 -23.12 1.96
N VAL A 314 -4.23 -22.41 0.84
CA VAL A 314 -4.84 -21.09 0.69
C VAL A 314 -6.25 -21.25 0.11
N ILE A 315 -7.24 -20.65 0.78
CA ILE A 315 -8.63 -20.59 0.31
C ILE A 315 -8.83 -19.37 -0.58
N ILE A 316 -9.29 -19.60 -1.80
CA ILE A 316 -9.64 -18.58 -2.78
C ILE A 316 -11.17 -18.58 -2.94
N GLY A 317 -11.81 -17.45 -2.64
CA GLY A 317 -13.26 -17.33 -2.68
C GLY A 317 -13.81 -17.18 -4.11
N GLU A 318 -14.68 -18.11 -4.55
CA GLU A 318 -15.23 -18.19 -5.93
C GLU A 318 -16.51 -17.37 -6.19
N ARG A 319 -17.00 -16.60 -5.21
CA ARG A 319 -18.36 -16.01 -5.30
C ARG A 319 -18.47 -14.82 -6.25
N ILE A 320 -17.40 -14.06 -6.46
CA ILE A 320 -17.37 -12.92 -7.40
C ILE A 320 -17.16 -13.45 -8.82
N ASN A 321 -18.22 -14.09 -9.34
CA ASN A 321 -18.20 -14.70 -10.67
C ASN A 321 -19.64 -14.82 -11.20
N PRO A 322 -19.95 -14.29 -12.41
CA PRO A 322 -21.30 -14.29 -12.98
C PRO A 322 -21.81 -15.67 -13.44
N THR A 323 -20.94 -16.67 -13.57
CA THR A 323 -21.27 -17.98 -14.14
C THR A 323 -22.37 -18.68 -13.33
N GLY A 324 -23.50 -18.96 -13.97
CA GLY A 324 -24.66 -19.61 -13.35
C GLY A 324 -25.41 -18.77 -12.30
N LYS A 325 -25.07 -17.49 -12.09
CA LYS A 325 -25.64 -16.64 -11.02
C LYS A 325 -26.44 -15.48 -11.60
N SER A 326 -27.76 -15.62 -11.71
CA SER A 326 -28.65 -14.60 -12.30
C SER A 326 -28.57 -13.24 -11.58
N LYS A 327 -28.55 -13.23 -10.24
CA LYS A 327 -28.42 -11.99 -9.44
C LYS A 327 -27.11 -11.25 -9.71
N PHE A 328 -26.00 -11.98 -9.80
CA PHE A 328 -24.69 -11.39 -10.08
C PHE A 328 -24.62 -10.83 -11.50
N LYS A 329 -25.19 -11.54 -12.49
CA LYS A 329 -25.32 -11.03 -13.86
C LYS A 329 -26.15 -9.75 -13.92
N ALA A 330 -27.24 -9.65 -13.16
CA ALA A 330 -28.03 -8.43 -13.07
C ALA A 330 -27.22 -7.28 -12.46
N ALA A 331 -26.51 -7.54 -11.35
CA ALA A 331 -25.65 -6.56 -10.72
C ALA A 331 -24.57 -5.99 -11.65
N LEU A 332 -23.93 -6.82 -12.47
CA LEU A 332 -22.96 -6.34 -13.48
C LEU A 332 -23.62 -5.44 -14.54
N ARG A 333 -24.81 -5.80 -15.03
CA ARG A 333 -25.53 -4.99 -16.03
C ARG A 333 -26.01 -3.65 -15.50
N GLU A 334 -26.44 -3.65 -14.25
CA GLU A 334 -26.97 -2.47 -13.55
C GLU A 334 -25.86 -1.62 -12.90
N ASN A 335 -24.60 -2.06 -13.03
CA ASN A 335 -23.44 -1.46 -12.37
C ASN A 335 -23.59 -1.35 -10.85
N ASN A 336 -24.25 -2.33 -10.23
CA ASN A 336 -24.44 -2.43 -8.79
C ASN A 336 -23.16 -2.99 -8.14
N ILE A 337 -22.17 -2.11 -7.95
CA ILE A 337 -20.87 -2.46 -7.38
C ILE A 337 -21.01 -2.87 -5.92
N GLU A 338 -21.92 -2.28 -5.16
CA GLU A 338 -22.18 -2.56 -3.75
C GLU A 338 -22.55 -4.03 -3.51
N TYR A 339 -23.33 -4.63 -4.42
CA TYR A 339 -23.61 -6.07 -4.38
C TYR A 339 -22.32 -6.89 -4.52
N ILE A 340 -21.44 -6.51 -5.44
CA ILE A 340 -20.14 -7.18 -5.68
C ILE A 340 -19.24 -7.07 -4.45
N LEU A 341 -19.15 -5.87 -3.86
CA LEU A 341 -18.40 -5.64 -2.61
C LEU A 341 -18.94 -6.52 -1.48
N SER A 342 -20.27 -6.64 -1.37
CA SER A 342 -20.90 -7.45 -0.32
C SER A 342 -20.59 -8.95 -0.46
N GLU A 343 -20.48 -9.47 -1.69
CA GLU A 343 -20.04 -10.85 -1.93
C GLU A 343 -18.56 -11.03 -1.56
N GLY A 344 -17.71 -10.03 -1.80
CA GLY A 344 -16.31 -10.05 -1.37
C GLY A 344 -16.17 -10.10 0.15
N MET A 345 -16.85 -9.19 0.86
CA MET A 345 -16.81 -9.13 2.32
C MET A 345 -17.39 -10.39 2.98
N ALA A 346 -18.48 -10.93 2.44
CA ALA A 346 -19.07 -12.17 2.96
C ALA A 346 -18.09 -13.35 2.91
N GLN A 347 -17.23 -13.39 1.89
CA GLN A 347 -16.20 -14.42 1.76
C GLN A 347 -15.02 -14.20 2.71
N GLU A 348 -14.61 -12.95 2.90
CA GLU A 348 -13.60 -12.57 3.91
C GLU A 348 -14.05 -12.99 5.31
N ASP A 349 -15.29 -12.67 5.70
CA ASP A 349 -15.91 -13.06 6.97
C ASP A 349 -15.97 -14.59 7.17
N ARG A 350 -15.95 -15.35 6.07
CA ARG A 350 -15.99 -16.82 6.06
C ARG A 350 -14.63 -17.48 5.89
N GLY A 351 -13.54 -16.71 5.93
CA GLY A 351 -12.17 -17.22 5.95
C GLY A 351 -11.56 -17.45 4.57
N ALA A 352 -11.99 -16.71 3.55
CA ALA A 352 -11.21 -16.58 2.32
C ALA A 352 -9.88 -15.89 2.62
N HIS A 353 -8.83 -16.31 1.93
CA HIS A 353 -7.50 -15.69 2.00
C HIS A 353 -7.20 -14.85 0.75
N ILE A 354 -7.80 -15.21 -0.39
CA ILE A 354 -7.74 -14.49 -1.66
C ILE A 354 -9.17 -14.46 -2.22
N LEU A 355 -9.53 -13.44 -3.00
CA LEU A 355 -10.80 -13.40 -3.72
C LEU A 355 -10.57 -13.58 -5.23
N ASP A 356 -11.24 -14.57 -5.82
CA ASP A 356 -11.34 -14.71 -7.27
C ASP A 356 -12.31 -13.66 -7.80
N VAL A 357 -11.91 -12.89 -8.81
CA VAL A 357 -12.66 -11.78 -9.38
C VAL A 357 -12.84 -12.00 -10.87
N ASN A 358 -14.02 -12.48 -11.24
CA ASN A 358 -14.46 -12.62 -12.62
C ASN A 358 -15.66 -11.71 -12.88
N VAL A 359 -15.54 -10.83 -13.88
CA VAL A 359 -16.62 -9.92 -14.30
C VAL A 359 -17.04 -10.18 -15.75
N GLY A 360 -16.66 -11.33 -16.31
CA GLY A 360 -16.91 -11.68 -17.71
C GLY A 360 -18.40 -11.85 -18.01
N LEU A 361 -18.95 -10.93 -18.80
CA LEU A 361 -20.30 -11.03 -19.33
C LEU A 361 -20.31 -10.49 -20.78
N PRO A 362 -20.78 -11.26 -21.79
CA PRO A 362 -20.68 -10.84 -23.21
C PRO A 362 -21.35 -9.51 -23.56
N GLU A 363 -22.28 -9.04 -22.72
CA GLU A 363 -23.11 -7.87 -22.95
C GLU A 363 -22.51 -6.57 -22.36
N ILE A 364 -21.34 -6.63 -21.69
CA ILE A 364 -20.71 -5.48 -21.01
C ILE A 364 -19.29 -5.23 -21.51
N ASP A 365 -18.78 -4.03 -21.25
CA ASP A 365 -17.36 -3.70 -21.38
C ASP A 365 -16.59 -4.33 -20.21
N GLU A 366 -16.07 -5.54 -20.42
CA GLU A 366 -15.32 -6.29 -19.42
C GLU A 366 -14.06 -5.55 -18.94
N PRO A 367 -13.21 -4.95 -19.80
CA PRO A 367 -12.08 -4.14 -19.35
C PRO A 367 -12.47 -2.97 -18.43
N ALA A 368 -13.51 -2.20 -18.78
CA ALA A 368 -13.98 -1.09 -17.95
C ALA A 368 -14.55 -1.58 -16.62
N MET A 369 -15.37 -2.65 -16.64
CA MET A 369 -15.93 -3.24 -15.43
C MET A 369 -14.85 -3.83 -14.53
N MET A 370 -13.83 -4.50 -15.08
CA MET A 370 -12.71 -5.05 -14.32
C MET A 370 -11.94 -3.95 -13.61
N ALA A 371 -11.66 -2.84 -14.30
CA ALA A 371 -11.03 -1.67 -13.70
C ALA A 371 -11.84 -1.11 -12.52
N GLN A 372 -13.15 -0.98 -12.69
CA GLN A 372 -14.05 -0.46 -11.65
C GLN A 372 -14.14 -1.41 -10.45
N VAL A 373 -14.34 -2.72 -10.69
CA VAL A 373 -14.48 -3.71 -9.63
C VAL A 373 -13.18 -3.89 -8.85
N VAL A 374 -12.03 -3.99 -9.51
CA VAL A 374 -10.72 -4.13 -8.83
C VAL A 374 -10.42 -2.92 -7.94
N THR A 375 -10.61 -1.71 -8.47
CA THR A 375 -10.33 -0.47 -7.70
C THR A 375 -11.28 -0.27 -6.52
N ARG A 376 -12.52 -0.75 -6.62
CA ARG A 376 -13.52 -0.67 -5.54
C ARG A 376 -13.36 -1.79 -4.52
N LEU A 377 -13.03 -3.02 -4.93
CA LEU A 377 -12.76 -4.12 -3.98
C LEU A 377 -11.55 -3.80 -3.11
N GLN A 378 -10.43 -3.37 -3.72
CA GLN A 378 -9.20 -3.09 -2.98
C GLN A 378 -9.29 -1.90 -2.01
N SER A 379 -10.33 -1.07 -2.12
CA SER A 379 -10.52 0.07 -1.21
C SER A 379 -11.19 -0.33 0.11
N VAL A 380 -11.95 -1.44 0.12
CA VAL A 380 -12.69 -1.93 1.30
C VAL A 380 -12.15 -3.26 1.86
N ILE A 381 -11.65 -4.13 0.99
CA ILE A 381 -11.23 -5.50 1.34
C ILE A 381 -9.71 -5.57 1.37
N ALA A 382 -9.18 -6.13 2.46
CA ALA A 382 -7.74 -6.28 2.68
C ALA A 382 -7.18 -7.56 2.03
N LEU A 383 -8.01 -8.50 1.60
CA LEU A 383 -7.55 -9.72 0.94
C LEU A 383 -6.93 -9.46 -0.44
N PRO A 384 -5.88 -10.19 -0.84
CA PRO A 384 -5.39 -10.20 -2.21
C PRO A 384 -6.46 -10.65 -3.22
N LEU A 385 -6.32 -10.21 -4.47
CA LEU A 385 -7.24 -10.54 -5.56
C LEU A 385 -6.56 -11.49 -6.57
N GLN A 386 -7.34 -12.47 -7.03
CA GLN A 386 -7.08 -13.24 -8.22
C GLN A 386 -7.91 -12.63 -9.37
N ILE A 387 -7.22 -12.02 -10.34
CA ILE A 387 -7.84 -11.43 -11.52
C ILE A 387 -8.15 -12.58 -12.48
N ASP A 388 -9.44 -12.90 -12.64
CA ASP A 388 -9.93 -14.00 -13.48
C ASP A 388 -10.62 -13.47 -14.74
N THR A 389 -9.96 -13.63 -15.89
CA THR A 389 -10.48 -13.21 -17.19
C THR A 389 -9.78 -13.92 -18.34
N SER A 390 -10.53 -14.16 -19.42
CA SER A 390 -9.98 -14.58 -20.72
C SER A 390 -9.60 -13.40 -21.64
N SER A 391 -9.96 -12.17 -21.28
CA SER A 391 -9.65 -10.97 -22.05
C SER A 391 -8.28 -10.42 -21.64
N VAL A 392 -7.34 -10.40 -22.58
CA VAL A 392 -5.99 -9.85 -22.35
C VAL A 392 -6.04 -8.37 -21.98
N GLU A 393 -6.97 -7.61 -22.58
CA GLU A 393 -7.16 -6.19 -22.28
C GLU A 393 -7.72 -5.96 -20.87
N ALA A 394 -8.70 -6.77 -20.45
CA ALA A 394 -9.24 -6.68 -19.09
C ALA A 394 -8.19 -7.10 -18.04
N MET A 395 -7.38 -8.12 -18.36
CA MET A 395 -6.27 -8.57 -17.53
C MET A 395 -5.25 -7.45 -17.35
N GLU A 396 -4.75 -6.86 -18.44
CA GLU A 396 -3.80 -5.75 -18.38
C GLU A 396 -4.34 -4.58 -17.55
N ARG A 397 -5.60 -4.19 -17.80
CA ARG A 397 -6.21 -3.05 -17.10
C ARG A 397 -6.40 -3.31 -15.60
N GLY A 398 -6.82 -4.53 -15.24
CA GLY A 398 -6.91 -4.96 -13.84
C GLY A 398 -5.54 -4.96 -13.16
N MET A 399 -4.54 -5.57 -13.81
CA MET A 399 -3.16 -5.63 -13.29
C MET A 399 -2.54 -4.25 -13.10
N ARG A 400 -2.79 -3.32 -14.03
CA ARG A 400 -2.28 -1.96 -13.97
C ARG A 400 -2.81 -1.19 -12.75
N LEU A 401 -4.10 -1.30 -12.47
CA LEU A 401 -4.79 -0.55 -11.40
C LEU A 401 -4.80 -1.26 -10.04
N TYR A 402 -4.40 -2.53 -9.98
CA TYR A 402 -4.39 -3.28 -8.73
C TYR A 402 -3.30 -2.79 -7.76
N ASN A 403 -3.64 -2.50 -6.51
CA ASN A 403 -2.67 -2.12 -5.47
C ASN A 403 -2.16 -3.38 -4.74
N GLY A 404 -1.08 -3.97 -5.26
CA GLY A 404 -0.49 -5.20 -4.72
C GLY A 404 0.12 -6.08 -5.82
N LYS A 405 0.53 -7.30 -5.45
CA LYS A 405 0.96 -8.36 -6.38
C LYS A 405 -0.21 -9.34 -6.62
N PRO A 406 -0.89 -9.29 -7.78
CA PRO A 406 -2.10 -10.08 -8.00
C PRO A 406 -1.79 -11.56 -8.24
N MET A 407 -2.79 -12.42 -8.06
CA MET A 407 -2.83 -13.72 -8.75
C MET A 407 -3.52 -13.53 -10.12
N ILE A 408 -3.02 -14.19 -11.16
CA ILE A 408 -3.53 -14.06 -12.53
C ILE A 408 -4.13 -15.40 -12.97
N ASN A 409 -5.44 -15.42 -13.19
CA ASN A 409 -6.17 -16.57 -13.70
C ASN A 409 -6.67 -16.25 -15.12
N SER A 410 -6.08 -16.81 -16.17
CA SER A 410 -4.96 -17.76 -16.19
C SER A 410 -4.16 -17.70 -17.50
N VAL A 411 -3.07 -18.46 -17.54
CA VAL A 411 -2.37 -18.84 -18.77
C VAL A 411 -2.59 -20.32 -19.03
N SER A 412 -2.73 -20.72 -20.30
CA SER A 412 -2.72 -22.13 -20.69
C SER A 412 -1.40 -22.50 -21.35
N GLY A 413 -1.13 -23.80 -21.50
CA GLY A 413 -0.01 -24.31 -22.27
C GLY A 413 -0.09 -24.05 -23.78
N LYS A 414 -1.13 -23.35 -24.26
CA LYS A 414 -1.23 -22.88 -25.65
C LYS A 414 -0.21 -21.76 -25.90
N ARG A 415 0.49 -21.81 -27.03
CA ARG A 415 1.51 -20.81 -27.39
C ARG A 415 0.95 -19.38 -27.40
N GLU A 416 -0.20 -19.17 -28.05
CA GLU A 416 -0.84 -17.84 -28.13
C GLU A 416 -1.19 -17.27 -26.74
N SER A 417 -1.64 -18.13 -25.82
CA SER A 417 -1.97 -17.73 -24.44
C SER A 417 -0.72 -17.29 -23.68
N MET A 418 0.38 -18.04 -23.79
CA MET A 418 1.65 -17.70 -23.15
C MET A 418 2.28 -16.43 -23.74
N GLU A 419 2.27 -16.30 -25.07
CA GLU A 419 2.79 -15.12 -25.79
C GLU A 419 2.03 -13.83 -25.42
N ALA A 420 0.74 -13.94 -25.08
CA ALA A 420 -0.09 -12.81 -24.67
C ALA A 420 0.06 -12.47 -23.16
N VAL A 421 0.07 -13.47 -22.27
CA VAL A 421 -0.03 -13.25 -20.81
C VAL A 421 1.34 -13.01 -20.16
N PHE A 422 2.40 -13.73 -20.55
CA PHE A 422 3.71 -13.59 -19.88
C PHE A 422 4.33 -12.19 -19.99
N PRO A 423 4.21 -11.44 -21.10
CA PRO A 423 4.65 -10.04 -21.12
C PRO A 423 3.96 -9.17 -20.06
N LEU A 424 2.66 -9.38 -19.81
CA LEU A 424 1.91 -8.64 -18.79
C LEU A 424 2.39 -9.00 -17.38
N VAL A 425 2.57 -10.30 -17.10
CA VAL A 425 3.13 -10.78 -15.83
C VAL A 425 4.52 -10.22 -15.59
N LYS A 426 5.36 -10.15 -16.62
CA LYS A 426 6.70 -9.55 -16.52
C LYS A 426 6.66 -8.04 -16.24
N LYS A 427 5.67 -7.34 -16.80
CA LYS A 427 5.52 -5.89 -16.67
C LYS A 427 4.95 -5.47 -15.31
N TYR A 428 3.86 -6.11 -14.88
CA TYR A 428 3.10 -5.71 -13.70
C TYR A 428 3.35 -6.60 -12.46
N GLY A 429 4.06 -7.72 -12.64
CA GLY A 429 4.21 -8.75 -11.62
C GLY A 429 2.94 -9.58 -11.42
N GLY A 430 3.06 -10.67 -10.68
CA GLY A 430 1.94 -11.50 -10.26
C GLY A 430 2.33 -12.97 -10.14
N VAL A 431 1.48 -13.75 -9.46
CA VAL A 431 1.56 -15.21 -9.47
C VAL A 431 0.57 -15.72 -10.51
N VAL A 432 1.03 -16.40 -11.55
CA VAL A 432 0.18 -16.84 -12.66
C VAL A 432 -0.31 -18.28 -12.46
N VAL A 433 -1.60 -18.49 -12.71
CA VAL A 433 -2.22 -19.82 -12.75
C VAL A 433 -1.98 -20.43 -14.13
N GLY A 434 -1.17 -21.49 -14.18
CA GLY A 434 -0.89 -22.26 -15.39
C GLY A 434 -1.84 -23.44 -15.53
N LEU A 435 -2.78 -23.38 -16.46
CA LEU A 435 -3.71 -24.47 -16.77
C LEU A 435 -2.99 -25.58 -17.53
N ALA A 436 -3.09 -26.82 -17.04
CA ALA A 436 -2.52 -28.00 -17.69
C ALA A 436 -3.31 -28.45 -18.95
N LEU A 437 -3.54 -27.52 -19.88
CA LEU A 437 -4.16 -27.73 -21.18
C LEU A 437 -3.35 -27.02 -22.27
N ASP A 438 -3.35 -27.56 -23.49
CA ASP A 438 -2.61 -27.00 -24.62
C ASP A 438 -3.48 -26.94 -25.89
N GLU A 439 -2.85 -26.86 -27.06
CA GLU A 439 -3.52 -26.81 -28.36
C GLU A 439 -4.40 -28.05 -28.63
N ASN A 440 -4.06 -29.20 -28.03
CA ASN A 440 -4.79 -30.46 -28.17
C ASN A 440 -5.89 -30.63 -27.11
N GLY A 441 -6.08 -29.64 -26.24
CA GLY A 441 -7.05 -29.67 -25.15
C GLY A 441 -6.45 -30.19 -23.84
N ILE A 442 -7.29 -30.84 -23.04
CA ILE A 442 -6.92 -31.33 -21.70
C ILE A 442 -6.46 -32.79 -21.82
N PRO A 443 -5.23 -33.13 -21.40
CA PRO A 443 -4.78 -34.51 -21.40
C PRO A 443 -5.60 -35.39 -20.44
N TYR A 444 -5.90 -36.61 -20.88
CA TYR A 444 -6.59 -37.65 -20.09
C TYR A 444 -5.71 -38.31 -19.02
N THR A 445 -4.39 -38.09 -19.06
CA THR A 445 -3.43 -38.70 -18.13
C THR A 445 -2.71 -37.65 -17.30
N ALA A 446 -2.32 -38.03 -16.08
CA ALA A 446 -1.53 -37.16 -15.21
C ALA A 446 -0.16 -36.84 -15.84
N GLU A 447 0.45 -37.79 -16.55
CA GLU A 447 1.69 -37.56 -17.30
C GLU A 447 1.55 -36.43 -18.31
N GLY A 448 0.50 -36.45 -19.14
CA GLY A 448 0.28 -35.39 -20.12
C GLY A 448 0.13 -34.02 -19.47
N ARG A 449 -0.61 -33.94 -18.36
CA ARG A 449 -0.78 -32.68 -17.60
C ARG A 449 0.55 -32.18 -17.01
N VAL A 450 1.38 -33.07 -16.48
CA VAL A 450 2.73 -32.75 -15.95
C VAL A 450 3.66 -32.25 -17.07
N GLN A 451 3.59 -32.81 -18.28
CA GLN A 451 4.39 -32.33 -19.41
C GLN A 451 3.99 -30.92 -19.85
N ILE A 452 2.69 -30.60 -19.84
CA ILE A 452 2.22 -29.24 -20.10
C ILE A 452 2.71 -28.28 -19.00
N ALA A 453 2.67 -28.69 -17.73
CA ALA A 453 3.21 -27.88 -16.63
C ALA A 453 4.70 -27.56 -16.83
N LYS A 454 5.52 -28.54 -17.25
CA LYS A 454 6.94 -28.30 -17.61
C LYS A 454 7.08 -27.30 -18.75
N LYS A 455 6.30 -27.43 -19.83
CA LYS A 455 6.27 -26.48 -20.95
C LYS A 455 5.96 -25.05 -20.48
N ILE A 456 4.99 -24.88 -19.57
CA ILE A 456 4.65 -23.58 -18.98
C ILE A 456 5.83 -23.01 -18.19
N TYR A 457 6.44 -23.80 -17.29
CA TYR A 457 7.60 -23.35 -16.51
C TYR A 457 8.79 -22.93 -17.40
N GLU A 458 9.13 -23.73 -18.40
CA GLU A 458 10.23 -23.46 -19.33
C GLU A 458 9.98 -22.18 -20.15
N THR A 459 8.75 -22.02 -20.65
CA THR A 459 8.38 -20.84 -21.42
C THR A 459 8.37 -19.59 -20.55
N ALA A 460 7.81 -19.66 -19.33
CA ALA A 460 7.81 -18.54 -18.41
C ALA A 460 9.23 -18.09 -18.02
N ALA A 461 10.16 -19.03 -17.84
CA ALA A 461 11.56 -18.73 -17.57
C ALA A 461 12.23 -17.93 -18.70
N PHE A 462 11.85 -18.17 -19.97
CA PHE A 462 12.32 -17.37 -21.11
C PHE A 462 11.89 -15.90 -21.02
N TYR A 463 10.70 -15.62 -20.48
CA TYR A 463 10.24 -14.25 -20.20
C TYR A 463 10.83 -13.67 -18.89
N GLY A 464 11.67 -14.42 -18.19
CA GLY A 464 12.24 -14.04 -16.91
C GLY A 464 11.22 -14.02 -15.77
N ILE A 465 10.22 -14.91 -15.83
CA ILE A 465 9.28 -15.21 -14.77
C ILE A 465 9.79 -16.45 -14.03
N ALA A 466 9.88 -16.35 -12.71
CA ALA A 466 10.44 -17.43 -11.91
C ALA A 466 9.39 -18.50 -11.62
N LYS A 467 9.86 -19.70 -11.28
CA LYS A 467 9.00 -20.84 -10.99
C LYS A 467 8.09 -20.59 -9.80
N GLU A 468 8.59 -19.90 -8.77
CA GLU A 468 7.83 -19.48 -7.60
C GLU A 468 6.73 -18.46 -7.92
N ASP A 469 6.68 -17.89 -9.11
CA ASP A 469 5.58 -17.02 -9.56
C ASP A 469 4.52 -17.79 -10.37
N ILE A 470 4.50 -19.12 -10.31
CA ILE A 470 3.56 -19.96 -11.07
C ILE A 470 2.94 -21.03 -10.17
N VAL A 471 1.62 -21.12 -10.19
CA VAL A 471 0.84 -22.22 -9.60
C VAL A 471 0.16 -23.00 -10.73
N ILE A 472 0.17 -24.33 -10.67
CA ILE A 472 -0.38 -25.16 -11.75
C ILE A 472 -1.77 -25.64 -11.41
N ASP A 473 -2.72 -25.40 -12.32
CA ASP A 473 -4.07 -25.96 -12.22
C ASP A 473 -4.09 -27.35 -12.85
N GLY A 474 -4.36 -28.36 -12.00
CA GLY A 474 -4.46 -29.76 -12.40
C GLY A 474 -5.72 -30.08 -13.22
N LEU A 475 -6.66 -29.13 -13.36
CA LEU A 475 -7.94 -29.21 -14.06
C LEU A 475 -8.87 -30.29 -13.52
N ALA A 476 -9.70 -29.92 -12.54
CA ALA A 476 -10.77 -30.77 -12.03
C ALA A 476 -11.89 -30.91 -13.08
N MET A 477 -12.04 -32.13 -13.60
CA MET A 477 -13.07 -32.47 -14.59
C MET A 477 -14.26 -33.16 -13.93
N THR A 478 -15.44 -33.01 -14.51
CA THR A 478 -16.69 -33.55 -13.95
C THR A 478 -16.72 -35.08 -13.93
N ILE A 479 -16.90 -35.69 -12.75
CA ILE A 479 -16.91 -37.16 -12.61
C ILE A 479 -18.13 -37.84 -13.23
N SER A 480 -19.22 -37.11 -13.44
CA SER A 480 -20.43 -37.62 -14.09
C SER A 480 -20.21 -37.92 -15.58
N SER A 481 -19.27 -37.24 -16.22
CA SER A 481 -18.88 -37.46 -17.63
C SER A 481 -17.63 -38.33 -17.80
N ASP A 482 -16.76 -38.41 -16.80
CA ASP A 482 -15.54 -39.22 -16.83
C ASP A 482 -15.23 -39.81 -15.45
N SER A 483 -15.40 -41.12 -15.31
CA SER A 483 -15.19 -41.85 -14.05
C SER A 483 -13.74 -41.86 -13.54
N GLY A 484 -12.74 -41.63 -14.40
CA GLY A 484 -11.32 -41.62 -14.01
C GLY A 484 -10.78 -40.23 -13.64
N SER A 485 -11.53 -39.18 -13.97
CA SER A 485 -11.09 -37.78 -13.89
C SER A 485 -10.58 -37.33 -12.52
N ALA A 486 -11.26 -37.76 -11.44
CA ALA A 486 -10.87 -37.42 -10.08
C ALA A 486 -9.47 -37.96 -9.74
N LEU A 487 -9.21 -39.24 -10.05
CA LEU A 487 -7.92 -39.90 -9.76
C LEU A 487 -6.79 -39.28 -10.57
N VAL A 488 -7.04 -38.97 -11.85
CA VAL A 488 -6.06 -38.29 -12.71
C VAL A 488 -5.70 -36.91 -12.16
N THR A 489 -6.71 -36.16 -11.70
CA THR A 489 -6.50 -34.83 -11.11
C THR A 489 -5.66 -34.93 -9.83
N LEU A 490 -6.03 -35.82 -8.90
CA LEU A 490 -5.29 -36.01 -7.64
C LEU A 490 -3.84 -36.45 -7.87
N GLU A 491 -3.62 -37.39 -8.80
CA GLU A 491 -2.27 -37.83 -9.17
C GLU A 491 -1.47 -36.68 -9.81
N THR A 492 -2.10 -35.83 -10.62
CA THR A 492 -1.46 -34.65 -11.20
C THR A 492 -0.97 -33.68 -10.12
N LEU A 493 -1.81 -33.38 -9.10
CA LEU A 493 -1.41 -32.53 -7.98
C LEU A 493 -0.19 -33.10 -7.25
N ARG A 494 -0.25 -34.40 -6.95
CA ARG A 494 0.79 -35.12 -6.24
C ARG A 494 2.11 -35.04 -6.99
N ARG A 495 2.09 -35.28 -8.31
CA ARG A 495 3.28 -35.25 -9.16
C ARG A 495 3.84 -33.83 -9.35
N ILE A 496 3.01 -32.81 -9.46
CA ILE A 496 3.50 -31.42 -9.51
C ILE A 496 4.22 -31.06 -8.20
N ARG A 497 3.67 -31.44 -7.05
CA ARG A 497 4.33 -31.21 -5.74
C ARG A 497 5.61 -32.04 -5.60
N ASP A 498 5.54 -33.34 -5.85
CA ASP A 498 6.61 -34.29 -5.51
C ASP A 498 7.74 -34.33 -6.57
N GLU A 499 7.39 -34.26 -7.86
CA GLU A 499 8.36 -34.35 -8.97
C GLU A 499 8.84 -32.97 -9.43
N LEU A 500 7.91 -32.01 -9.50
CA LEU A 500 8.26 -30.66 -9.94
C LEU A 500 8.55 -29.73 -8.76
N GLY A 501 8.23 -30.04 -7.51
CA GLY A 501 8.39 -29.07 -6.42
C GLY A 501 7.60 -27.77 -6.65
N GLY A 502 6.50 -27.85 -7.40
CA GLY A 502 5.64 -26.73 -7.74
C GLY A 502 4.41 -26.65 -6.84
N HIS A 503 3.79 -25.47 -6.79
CA HIS A 503 2.50 -25.28 -6.12
C HIS A 503 1.34 -25.55 -7.07
N THR A 504 0.21 -25.98 -6.51
CA THR A 504 -0.96 -26.38 -7.27
C THR A 504 -2.21 -25.61 -6.86
N ILE A 505 -3.12 -25.41 -7.80
CA ILE A 505 -4.42 -24.75 -7.60
C ILE A 505 -5.53 -25.59 -8.23
N LEU A 506 -6.75 -25.52 -7.69
CA LEU A 506 -7.93 -26.15 -8.31
C LEU A 506 -9.22 -25.38 -8.05
N GLY A 507 -10.04 -25.26 -9.10
CA GLY A 507 -11.49 -25.07 -9.00
C GLY A 507 -12.18 -26.34 -8.51
N VAL A 508 -12.25 -26.52 -7.19
CA VAL A 508 -12.73 -27.79 -6.58
C VAL A 508 -14.17 -28.08 -6.95
N SER A 509 -15.01 -27.05 -7.05
CA SER A 509 -16.44 -27.14 -7.33
C SER A 509 -16.77 -27.76 -8.70
N ASN A 510 -15.81 -27.83 -9.63
CA ASN A 510 -16.00 -28.36 -10.97
C ASN A 510 -16.23 -29.88 -10.99
N ILE A 511 -15.71 -30.60 -9.99
CA ILE A 511 -15.76 -32.07 -9.91
C ILE A 511 -17.19 -32.64 -9.94
N SER A 512 -18.16 -31.88 -9.42
CA SER A 512 -19.52 -32.35 -9.12
C SER A 512 -20.60 -31.84 -10.06
N PHE A 513 -20.27 -31.16 -11.16
CA PHE A 513 -21.29 -30.69 -12.11
C PHE A 513 -22.21 -31.83 -12.59
N GLY A 514 -23.51 -31.54 -12.66
CA GLY A 514 -24.53 -32.52 -13.06
C GLY A 514 -24.91 -33.56 -12.01
N LEU A 515 -24.33 -33.54 -10.80
CA LEU A 515 -24.70 -34.46 -9.71
C LEU A 515 -25.61 -33.81 -8.66
N PRO A 516 -26.50 -34.56 -8.00
CA PRO A 516 -27.23 -34.08 -6.82
C PRO A 516 -26.30 -33.96 -5.60
N GLN A 517 -26.69 -33.14 -4.62
CA GLN A 517 -25.96 -32.98 -3.35
C GLN A 517 -24.44 -32.72 -3.52
N ARG A 518 -24.13 -31.84 -4.48
CA ARG A 518 -22.75 -31.48 -4.90
C ARG A 518 -21.80 -31.20 -3.75
N GLU A 519 -22.30 -30.57 -2.69
CA GLU A 519 -21.51 -30.20 -1.50
C GLU A 519 -20.84 -31.40 -0.84
N ILE A 520 -21.49 -32.57 -0.82
CA ILE A 520 -20.92 -33.80 -0.25
C ILE A 520 -19.71 -34.25 -1.07
N ILE A 521 -19.84 -34.28 -2.39
CA ILE A 521 -18.76 -34.68 -3.29
C ILE A 521 -17.62 -33.66 -3.24
N ASN A 522 -17.94 -32.36 -3.29
CA ASN A 522 -16.97 -31.28 -3.24
C ASN A 522 -16.13 -31.34 -1.95
N ALA A 523 -16.76 -31.49 -0.78
CA ALA A 523 -16.06 -31.52 0.51
C ALA A 523 -15.11 -32.73 0.65
N ASN A 524 -15.55 -33.92 0.22
CA ASN A 524 -14.71 -35.12 0.26
C ASN A 524 -13.56 -35.05 -0.77
N PHE A 525 -13.86 -34.64 -2.01
CA PHE A 525 -12.84 -34.46 -3.03
C PHE A 525 -11.83 -33.38 -2.64
N PHE A 526 -12.29 -32.31 -1.99
CA PHE A 526 -11.42 -31.26 -1.47
C PHE A 526 -10.41 -31.83 -0.47
N THR A 527 -10.87 -32.60 0.51
CA THR A 527 -9.99 -33.26 1.50
C THR A 527 -8.96 -34.18 0.83
N MET A 528 -9.39 -34.95 -0.18
CA MET A 528 -8.48 -35.78 -0.96
C MET A 528 -7.45 -34.95 -1.73
N ALA A 529 -7.85 -33.82 -2.32
CA ALA A 529 -6.98 -32.93 -3.06
C ALA A 529 -5.93 -32.27 -2.14
N LEU A 530 -6.33 -31.81 -0.95
CA LEU A 530 -5.43 -31.28 0.08
C LEU A 530 -4.35 -32.31 0.43
N GLN A 531 -4.74 -33.57 0.68
CA GLN A 531 -3.80 -34.65 0.97
C GLN A 531 -2.83 -34.92 -0.19
N ASN A 532 -3.30 -34.77 -1.44
CA ASN A 532 -2.49 -34.98 -2.64
C ASN A 532 -1.71 -33.74 -3.08
N GLY A 533 -1.64 -32.69 -2.26
CA GLY A 533 -0.73 -31.57 -2.49
C GLY A 533 -1.37 -30.31 -3.05
N LEU A 534 -2.69 -30.17 -2.94
CA LEU A 534 -3.39 -28.92 -3.26
C LEU A 534 -2.87 -27.77 -2.40
N SER A 535 -2.25 -26.76 -3.02
CA SER A 535 -1.73 -25.57 -2.33
C SER A 535 -2.75 -24.44 -2.23
N CYS A 536 -3.57 -24.27 -3.27
CA CYS A 536 -4.62 -23.25 -3.36
C CYS A 536 -5.94 -23.88 -3.80
N ALA A 537 -7.05 -23.49 -3.19
CA ALA A 537 -8.36 -24.03 -3.53
C ALA A 537 -9.36 -22.91 -3.83
N ILE A 538 -9.84 -22.86 -5.07
CA ILE A 538 -10.95 -22.00 -5.47
C ILE A 538 -12.24 -22.71 -5.06
N ILE A 539 -12.89 -22.19 -4.01
CA ILE A 539 -14.06 -22.79 -3.37
C ILE A 539 -15.06 -21.71 -2.93
N ASN A 540 -16.29 -22.11 -2.60
CA ASN A 540 -17.22 -21.26 -1.88
C ASN A 540 -16.98 -21.33 -0.37
N PRO A 541 -16.35 -20.32 0.28
CA PRO A 541 -16.10 -20.34 1.72
C PRO A 541 -17.39 -20.24 2.55
N ASN A 542 -18.50 -19.79 1.94
CA ASN A 542 -19.80 -19.73 2.61
C ASN A 542 -20.44 -21.12 2.78
N ALA A 543 -19.91 -22.16 2.12
CA ALA A 543 -20.35 -23.53 2.29
C ALA A 543 -19.65 -24.16 3.50
N GLU A 544 -20.38 -24.33 4.61
CA GLU A 544 -19.81 -24.83 5.87
C GLU A 544 -19.15 -26.21 5.70
N SER A 545 -19.69 -27.09 4.84
CA SER A 545 -19.09 -28.40 4.54
C SER A 545 -17.66 -28.32 3.98
N MET A 546 -17.37 -27.30 3.17
CA MET A 546 -16.03 -27.04 2.65
C MET A 546 -15.08 -26.55 3.74
N MET A 547 -15.55 -25.60 4.58
CA MET A 547 -14.73 -25.06 5.67
C MET A 547 -14.51 -26.08 6.80
N CYS A 548 -15.48 -26.95 7.07
CA CYS A 548 -15.32 -28.12 7.95
C CYS A 548 -14.19 -29.03 7.43
N SER A 549 -14.19 -29.34 6.13
CA SER A 549 -13.15 -30.16 5.50
C SER A 549 -11.77 -29.51 5.60
N TYR A 550 -11.68 -28.20 5.35
CA TYR A 550 -10.44 -27.43 5.48
C TYR A 550 -9.89 -27.45 6.90
N ARG A 551 -10.70 -27.07 7.91
CA ARG A 551 -10.26 -27.01 9.31
C ARG A 551 -9.92 -28.40 9.84
N SER A 552 -10.69 -29.43 9.46
CA SER A 552 -10.37 -30.82 9.81
C SER A 552 -9.04 -31.25 9.21
N PHE A 553 -8.78 -30.92 7.94
CA PHE A 553 -7.50 -31.20 7.30
C PHE A 553 -6.34 -30.50 8.04
N LEU A 554 -6.46 -29.22 8.39
CA LEU A 554 -5.42 -28.51 9.13
C LEU A 554 -5.12 -29.17 10.48
N ALA A 555 -6.16 -29.55 11.23
CA ALA A 555 -6.01 -30.26 12.50
C ALA A 555 -5.35 -31.63 12.33
N LEU A 556 -5.81 -32.43 11.36
CA LEU A 556 -5.29 -33.78 11.11
C LEU A 556 -3.87 -33.79 10.54
N SER A 557 -3.50 -32.77 9.77
CA SER A 557 -2.17 -32.63 9.15
C SER A 557 -1.15 -31.95 10.06
N GLY A 558 -1.53 -31.55 11.28
CA GLY A 558 -0.65 -30.84 12.23
C GLY A 558 -0.37 -29.39 11.85
N GLN A 559 -1.16 -28.80 10.95
CA GLN A 559 -1.04 -27.41 10.52
C GLN A 559 -1.91 -26.44 11.35
N ASP A 560 -2.73 -26.96 12.25
CA ASP A 560 -3.42 -26.21 13.29
C ASP A 560 -2.78 -26.53 14.65
N GLU A 561 -1.88 -25.66 15.10
CA GLU A 561 -1.14 -25.85 16.34
C GLU A 561 -2.11 -25.94 17.53
N GLN A 562 -2.02 -27.05 18.27
CA GLN A 562 -2.93 -27.37 19.39
C GLN A 562 -4.42 -27.42 18.98
N CYS A 563 -4.72 -27.58 17.69
CA CYS A 563 -6.07 -27.53 17.14
C CYS A 563 -6.82 -26.24 17.51
N ALA A 564 -6.12 -25.12 17.73
CA ALA A 564 -6.70 -23.89 18.24
C ALA A 564 -7.75 -23.30 17.29
N GLY A 565 -7.49 -23.31 15.98
CA GLY A 565 -8.45 -22.85 14.97
C GLY A 565 -9.70 -23.73 14.92
N PHE A 566 -9.54 -25.04 15.01
CA PHE A 566 -10.64 -25.99 15.06
C PHE A 566 -11.50 -25.82 16.32
N ILE A 567 -10.88 -25.72 17.49
CA ILE A 567 -11.58 -25.50 18.78
C ILE A 567 -12.29 -24.14 18.77
N THR A 568 -11.68 -23.10 18.22
CA THR A 568 -12.32 -21.77 18.11
C THR A 568 -13.58 -21.85 17.23
N ALA A 569 -13.52 -22.60 16.12
CA ALA A 569 -14.64 -22.74 15.21
C ALA A 569 -15.78 -23.62 15.76
N TYR A 570 -15.47 -24.67 16.52
CA TYR A 570 -16.44 -25.74 16.87
C TYR A 570 -16.65 -25.97 18.38
N GLY A 571 -15.79 -25.43 19.24
CA GLY A 571 -15.74 -25.75 20.68
C GLY A 571 -16.94 -25.27 21.51
N ASN A 572 -17.71 -24.30 21.00
CA ASN A 572 -18.88 -23.72 21.68
C ASN A 572 -20.18 -23.86 20.86
N GLN A 573 -20.28 -24.85 19.95
CA GLN A 573 -21.52 -25.05 19.20
C GLN A 573 -22.65 -25.58 20.11
N GLN A 574 -23.46 -24.67 20.66
CA GLN A 574 -24.89 -24.94 20.78
C GLN A 574 -25.45 -25.07 19.37
N ALA A 575 -26.30 -26.08 19.14
CA ALA A 575 -26.87 -26.40 17.84
C ALA A 575 -27.44 -25.13 17.15
N ALA A 576 -26.74 -24.64 16.13
CA ALA A 576 -27.14 -23.43 15.44
C ALA A 576 -28.35 -23.71 14.53
N LEU A 577 -29.39 -22.91 14.70
CA LEU A 577 -30.50 -22.76 13.74
C LEU A 577 -29.94 -22.24 12.39
N PRO A 578 -30.62 -22.51 11.26
CA PRO A 578 -30.15 -22.09 9.95
C PRO A 578 -30.06 -20.55 9.88
N ALA A 579 -28.90 -20.03 9.47
CA ALA A 579 -28.75 -18.62 9.17
C ALA A 579 -29.69 -18.24 8.01
N SER A 580 -30.51 -17.20 8.21
CA SER A 580 -31.37 -16.68 7.16
C SER A 580 -30.52 -16.04 6.06
N ALA A 581 -30.66 -16.58 4.85
CA ALA A 581 -30.19 -15.91 3.64
C ALA A 581 -31.04 -14.65 3.43
N GLY A 582 -30.49 -13.48 3.75
CA GLY A 582 -31.13 -12.19 3.51
C GLY A 582 -31.19 -11.24 4.71
N ALA A 583 -30.27 -11.32 5.68
CA ALA A 583 -30.15 -10.25 6.66
C ALA A 583 -29.80 -8.94 5.94
N VAL A 584 -30.73 -7.98 5.98
CA VAL A 584 -30.45 -6.60 5.60
C VAL A 584 -29.40 -6.09 6.57
N MET A 585 -28.20 -5.78 6.07
CA MET A 585 -27.10 -5.25 6.86
C MET A 585 -27.57 -4.01 7.64
N ALA A 586 -27.32 -3.99 8.94
CA ALA A 586 -27.71 -2.88 9.80
C ALA A 586 -27.00 -1.58 9.36
N LEU A 587 -27.56 -0.42 9.74
CA LEU A 587 -26.97 0.87 9.42
C LEU A 587 -25.54 0.99 9.98
N GLY A 588 -25.33 0.67 11.25
CA GLY A 588 -24.00 0.70 11.86
C GLY A 588 -22.99 -0.17 11.12
N GLU A 589 -23.36 -1.39 10.71
CA GLU A 589 -22.49 -2.29 9.96
C GLU A 589 -22.21 -1.78 8.53
N SER A 590 -23.21 -1.19 7.87
CA SER A 590 -23.05 -0.57 6.55
C SER A 590 -22.07 0.61 6.59
N VAL A 591 -22.10 1.39 7.68
CA VAL A 591 -21.15 2.48 7.94
C VAL A 591 -19.76 1.93 8.26
N GLU A 592 -19.64 0.93 9.13
CA GLU A 592 -18.34 0.32 9.48
C GLU A 592 -17.60 -0.24 8.27
N ARG A 593 -18.35 -0.81 7.32
CA ARG A 593 -17.81 -1.39 6.08
C ARG A 593 -17.65 -0.38 4.92
N GLY A 594 -18.00 0.90 5.13
CA GLY A 594 -17.86 1.94 4.10
C GLY A 594 -18.81 1.81 2.90
N LEU A 595 -19.98 1.19 3.08
CA LEU A 595 -20.97 0.98 2.02
C LEU A 595 -21.92 2.19 1.91
N ARG A 596 -21.51 3.19 1.12
CA ARG A 596 -22.18 4.50 1.02
C ARG A 596 -23.67 4.43 0.68
N GLU A 597 -24.03 3.80 -0.44
CA GLU A 597 -25.44 3.76 -0.89
C GLU A 597 -26.31 2.96 0.07
N ARG A 598 -25.76 1.86 0.60
CA ARG A 598 -26.44 0.99 1.55
C ARG A 598 -26.66 1.66 2.90
N ALA A 599 -25.68 2.43 3.39
CA ALA A 599 -25.84 3.24 4.59
C ALA A 599 -26.93 4.30 4.41
N ALA A 600 -26.99 4.96 3.25
CA ALA A 600 -28.06 5.90 2.94
C ALA A 600 -29.44 5.22 2.88
N GLU A 601 -29.56 4.04 2.28
CA GLU A 601 -30.81 3.27 2.23
C GLU A 601 -31.24 2.77 3.60
N ALA A 602 -30.34 2.17 4.38
CA ALA A 602 -30.61 1.71 5.75
C ALA A 602 -31.03 2.87 6.67
N ALA A 603 -30.44 4.05 6.50
CA ALA A 603 -30.86 5.26 7.21
C ALA A 603 -32.29 5.68 6.82
N ARG A 604 -32.66 5.66 5.53
CA ARG A 604 -34.03 5.97 5.08
C ARG A 604 -35.06 5.02 5.68
N ASP A 605 -34.72 3.73 5.76
CA ASP A 605 -35.62 2.72 6.32
C ASP A 605 -35.77 2.88 7.83
N LEU A 606 -34.69 3.11 8.57
CA LEU A 606 -34.74 3.33 10.03
C LEU A 606 -35.46 4.63 10.40
N LEU A 607 -35.36 5.69 9.61
CA LEU A 607 -36.09 6.95 9.85
C LEU A 607 -37.62 6.80 9.77
N ARG A 608 -38.14 5.67 9.27
CA ARG A 608 -39.58 5.37 9.33
C ARG A 608 -40.04 5.02 10.74
N THR A 609 -39.14 4.57 11.61
CA THR A 609 -39.47 4.04 12.95
C THR A 609 -38.66 4.67 14.08
N VAL A 610 -37.51 5.29 13.79
CA VAL A 610 -36.58 5.87 14.78
C VAL A 610 -36.45 7.37 14.55
N PRO A 611 -36.54 8.22 15.59
CA PRO A 611 -36.29 9.65 15.48
C PRO A 611 -34.89 9.97 14.93
N PRO A 612 -34.72 11.03 14.11
CA PRO A 612 -33.44 11.38 13.50
C PRO A 612 -32.26 11.49 14.47
N LEU A 613 -32.44 12.15 15.62
CA LEU A 613 -31.39 12.32 16.64
C LEU A 613 -31.02 10.99 17.33
N GLU A 614 -31.99 10.10 17.56
CA GLU A 614 -31.71 8.79 18.15
C GLU A 614 -30.93 7.91 17.17
N LEU A 615 -31.23 7.98 15.87
CA LEU A 615 -30.49 7.27 14.84
C LEU A 615 -29.03 7.74 14.78
N VAL A 616 -28.78 9.05 14.88
CA VAL A 616 -27.41 9.59 14.96
C VAL A 616 -26.67 9.08 16.19
N ASN A 617 -27.27 9.21 17.37
CA ASN A 617 -26.60 8.92 18.64
C ASN A 617 -26.41 7.41 18.91
N ASN A 618 -27.32 6.57 18.43
CA ASN A 618 -27.32 5.14 18.76
C ASN A 618 -26.74 4.26 17.64
N GLU A 619 -26.76 4.70 16.37
CA GLU A 619 -26.24 3.92 15.24
C GLU A 619 -24.99 4.55 14.62
N LEU A 620 -25.05 5.82 14.20
CA LEU A 620 -23.97 6.45 13.41
C LEU A 620 -22.72 6.76 14.24
N ILE A 621 -22.88 7.47 15.38
CA ILE A 621 -21.73 7.81 16.26
C ILE A 621 -21.06 6.54 16.78
N PRO A 622 -21.78 5.53 17.32
CA PRO A 622 -21.14 4.30 17.81
C PRO A 622 -20.43 3.50 16.71
N ALA A 623 -20.94 3.52 15.47
CA ALA A 623 -20.27 2.89 14.34
C ALA A 623 -18.94 3.58 14.03
N LEU A 624 -18.94 4.92 13.91
CA LEU A 624 -17.73 5.71 13.71
C LEU A 624 -16.71 5.51 14.84
N ASP A 625 -17.16 5.43 16.09
CA ASP A 625 -16.29 5.15 17.24
C ASP A 625 -15.65 3.77 17.19
N ARG A 626 -16.38 2.74 16.72
CA ARG A 626 -15.82 1.40 16.54
C ARG A 626 -14.74 1.40 15.45
N VAL A 627 -14.96 2.07 14.34
CA VAL A 627 -13.98 2.23 13.24
C VAL A 627 -12.77 3.03 13.71
N GLY A 628 -12.97 4.15 14.43
CA GLY A 628 -11.91 4.97 15.01
C GLY A 628 -11.03 4.18 15.99
N LYS A 629 -11.64 3.45 16.92
CA LYS A 629 -10.92 2.54 17.84
C LYS A 629 -10.19 1.43 17.10
N GLY A 630 -10.76 0.93 16.00
CA GLY A 630 -10.12 -0.05 15.12
C GLY A 630 -8.87 0.51 14.43
N PHE A 631 -8.91 1.78 14.01
CA PHE A 631 -7.79 2.47 13.39
C PHE A 631 -6.63 2.66 14.38
N GLU A 632 -6.90 3.08 15.61
CA GLU A 632 -5.89 3.19 16.68
C GLU A 632 -5.20 1.85 17.00
N LYS A 633 -5.99 0.76 16.99
CA LYS A 633 -5.51 -0.61 17.20
C LYS A 633 -4.80 -1.20 15.98
N GLY A 634 -4.88 -0.55 14.82
CA GLY A 634 -4.32 -1.04 13.55
C GLY A 634 -5.09 -2.23 12.94
N THR A 635 -6.32 -2.47 13.39
CA THR A 635 -7.22 -3.49 12.82
C THR A 635 -8.10 -2.94 11.69
N VAL A 636 -8.27 -1.62 11.63
CA VAL A 636 -8.89 -0.88 10.53
C VAL A 636 -7.83 0.02 9.91
N PHE A 637 -7.81 0.12 8.58
CA PHE A 637 -6.83 0.93 7.86
C PHE A 637 -7.43 2.26 7.38
N LEU A 638 -6.57 3.22 7.05
CA LEU A 638 -6.99 4.54 6.55
C LEU A 638 -8.04 4.47 5.41
N PRO A 639 -7.92 3.58 4.41
CA PRO A 639 -8.94 3.45 3.36
C PRO A 639 -10.33 3.15 3.92
N GLN A 640 -10.41 2.19 4.84
CA GLN A 640 -11.65 1.77 5.47
C GLN A 640 -12.22 2.89 6.36
N LEU A 641 -11.35 3.62 7.07
CA LEU A 641 -11.75 4.79 7.87
C LEU A 641 -12.39 5.88 7.00
N LEU A 642 -11.74 6.26 5.90
CA LEU A 642 -12.25 7.29 4.97
C LEU A 642 -13.55 6.84 4.28
N MET A 643 -13.64 5.57 3.88
CA MET A 643 -14.87 5.05 3.27
C MET A 643 -16.02 4.94 4.28
N SER A 644 -15.73 4.56 5.53
CA SER A 644 -16.71 4.57 6.62
C SER A 644 -17.22 5.98 6.88
N ALA A 645 -16.31 6.96 6.90
CA ALA A 645 -16.62 8.38 6.96
C ALA A 645 -17.54 8.84 5.83
N GLU A 646 -17.27 8.48 4.57
CA GLU A 646 -18.14 8.80 3.43
C GLU A 646 -19.52 8.14 3.53
N ALA A 647 -19.57 6.88 4.00
CA ALA A 647 -20.82 6.17 4.21
C ALA A 647 -21.66 6.78 5.34
N ALA A 648 -21.01 7.16 6.44
CA ALA A 648 -21.64 7.91 7.52
C ALA A 648 -22.17 9.25 7.01
N LYS A 649 -21.39 10.00 6.22
CA LYS A 649 -21.82 11.28 5.63
C LYS A 649 -23.06 11.11 4.75
N ALA A 650 -23.12 10.08 3.91
CA ALA A 650 -24.29 9.80 3.09
C ALA A 650 -25.53 9.44 3.94
N ALA A 651 -25.36 8.70 5.03
CA ALA A 651 -26.43 8.45 5.99
C ALA A 651 -26.85 9.73 6.73
N PHE A 652 -25.90 10.56 7.15
CA PHE A 652 -26.15 11.87 7.78
C PHE A 652 -26.91 12.83 6.86
N GLU A 653 -26.61 12.84 5.55
CA GLU A 653 -27.35 13.65 4.57
C GLU A 653 -28.83 13.24 4.51
N VAL A 654 -29.12 11.94 4.53
CA VAL A 654 -30.48 11.41 4.59
C VAL A 654 -31.19 11.84 5.89
N VAL A 655 -30.52 11.73 7.03
CA VAL A 655 -31.04 12.17 8.33
C VAL A 655 -31.29 13.67 8.33
N LYS A 656 -30.36 14.47 7.77
CA LYS A 656 -30.47 15.92 7.65
C LYS A 656 -31.67 16.34 6.80
N ASP A 657 -31.91 15.67 5.69
CA ASP A 657 -33.08 15.94 4.85
C ASP A 657 -34.39 15.64 5.60
N ALA A 658 -34.42 14.63 6.46
CA ALA A 658 -35.55 14.35 7.34
C ALA A 658 -35.71 15.37 8.48
N MET A 659 -34.65 16.12 8.82
CA MET A 659 -34.62 17.14 9.88
C MET A 659 -34.80 18.58 9.38
N ARG A 660 -35.13 18.82 8.10
CA ARG A 660 -35.28 20.17 7.54
C ARG A 660 -36.21 21.05 8.40
N GLY A 661 -35.61 22.00 9.13
CA GLY A 661 -36.29 22.93 10.04
C GLY A 661 -35.78 22.93 11.48
N ALA A 662 -34.94 21.97 11.88
CA ALA A 662 -34.29 21.96 13.20
C ALA A 662 -32.93 22.72 13.17
N PRO A 663 -32.59 23.51 14.21
CA PRO A 663 -31.26 24.10 14.32
C PRO A 663 -30.20 23.01 14.47
N GLN A 664 -29.11 23.14 13.71
CA GLN A 664 -27.97 22.25 13.76
C GLN A 664 -27.11 22.60 14.99
N GLU A 665 -27.00 21.70 15.97
CA GLU A 665 -25.98 21.82 17.01
C GLU A 665 -24.62 21.45 16.40
N VAL A 666 -23.79 22.46 16.17
CA VAL A 666 -22.38 22.29 15.81
C VAL A 666 -21.59 22.18 17.11
N LYS A 667 -20.86 21.07 17.32
CA LYS A 667 -20.07 20.87 18.56
C LYS A 667 -19.06 21.99 18.80
N GLY A 668 -18.44 22.49 17.74
CA GLY A 668 -17.41 23.53 17.81
C GLY A 668 -16.88 23.91 16.44
N ARG A 669 -16.17 25.05 16.38
CA ARG A 669 -15.44 25.50 15.18
C ARG A 669 -13.96 25.23 15.32
N ILE A 670 -13.33 24.70 14.28
CA ILE A 670 -11.91 24.33 14.28
C ILE A 670 -11.28 24.84 12.99
N ILE A 671 -10.12 25.51 13.07
CA ILE A 671 -9.32 25.86 11.89
C ILE A 671 -8.35 24.73 11.60
N LEU A 672 -8.19 24.35 10.33
CA LEU A 672 -7.13 23.44 9.89
C LEU A 672 -6.32 24.08 8.77
N ALA A 673 -4.99 23.98 8.85
CA ALA A 673 -4.08 24.50 7.83
C ALA A 673 -2.82 23.64 7.68
N THR A 674 -2.31 23.52 6.45
CA THR A 674 -0.93 23.09 6.21
C THR A 674 -0.06 24.32 6.23
N VAL A 675 1.02 24.28 7.01
CA VAL A 675 1.86 25.46 7.27
C VAL A 675 2.56 25.95 5.99
N LYS A 676 2.95 27.22 5.98
CA LYS A 676 3.63 27.85 4.85
C LYS A 676 4.80 27.02 4.32
N GLY A 677 4.82 26.86 2.99
CA GLY A 677 5.76 26.08 2.21
C GLY A 677 5.46 24.59 2.15
N ASP A 678 4.50 24.11 2.93
CA ASP A 678 4.09 22.72 2.88
C ASP A 678 2.80 22.57 2.08
N ILE A 679 2.92 21.85 0.97
CA ILE A 679 1.80 21.58 0.08
C ILE A 679 1.19 20.18 0.29
N HIS A 680 1.70 19.41 1.26
CA HIS A 680 1.22 18.07 1.56
C HIS A 680 0.04 18.17 2.53
N ASP A 681 -1.16 18.07 2.02
CA ASP A 681 -2.40 18.29 2.76
C ASP A 681 -3.15 17.01 3.12
N ILE A 682 -2.56 15.84 2.86
CA ILE A 682 -3.18 14.53 3.10
C ILE A 682 -3.61 14.39 4.57
N GLY A 683 -2.68 14.55 5.52
CA GLY A 683 -2.97 14.43 6.96
C GLY A 683 -4.05 15.40 7.41
N LYS A 684 -3.95 16.68 7.00
CA LYS A 684 -4.95 17.72 7.27
C LYS A 684 -6.33 17.34 6.71
N ASN A 685 -6.41 16.83 5.49
CA ASN A 685 -7.66 16.44 4.86
C ASN A 685 -8.30 15.24 5.55
N ILE A 686 -7.50 14.29 6.03
CA ILE A 686 -8.00 13.16 6.86
C ILE A 686 -8.61 13.70 8.16
N VAL A 687 -7.88 14.56 8.88
CA VAL A 687 -8.36 15.20 10.12
C VAL A 687 -9.64 16.00 9.88
N LYS A 688 -9.71 16.75 8.77
CA LYS A 688 -10.92 17.48 8.37
C LYS A 688 -12.11 16.55 8.24
N VAL A 689 -11.97 15.48 7.44
CA VAL A 689 -13.06 14.52 7.20
C VAL A 689 -13.53 13.91 8.52
N LEU A 690 -12.61 13.52 9.41
CA LEU A 690 -12.97 12.97 10.71
C LEU A 690 -13.69 14.00 11.59
N LEU A 691 -13.14 15.21 11.77
CA LEU A 691 -13.77 16.24 12.59
C LEU A 691 -15.16 16.61 12.07
N GLU A 692 -15.35 16.75 10.75
CA GLU A 692 -16.66 17.00 10.14
C GLU A 692 -17.67 15.87 10.45
N ASN A 693 -17.22 14.61 10.45
CA ASN A 693 -18.07 13.46 10.78
C ASN A 693 -18.41 13.35 12.27
N TYR A 694 -17.55 13.87 13.14
CA TYR A 694 -17.78 13.95 14.58
C TYR A 694 -18.61 15.19 14.99
N GLY A 695 -19.13 15.96 14.02
CA GLY A 695 -20.06 17.07 14.26
C GLY A 695 -19.40 18.44 14.44
N TYR A 696 -18.11 18.56 14.13
CA TYR A 696 -17.38 19.85 14.16
C TYR A 696 -17.52 20.62 12.84
N GLN A 697 -17.50 21.94 12.93
CA GLN A 697 -17.39 22.82 11.76
C GLN A 697 -15.92 23.13 11.51
N VAL A 698 -15.38 22.61 10.42
CA VAL A 698 -13.98 22.82 10.04
C VAL A 698 -13.84 24.00 9.07
N ILE A 699 -13.03 24.99 9.44
CA ILE A 699 -12.55 26.07 8.58
C ILE A 699 -11.21 25.63 8.00
N ASP A 700 -11.27 25.03 6.82
CA ASP A 700 -10.09 24.56 6.10
C ASP A 700 -9.44 25.69 5.31
N LEU A 701 -8.29 26.17 5.77
CA LEU A 701 -7.52 27.21 5.09
C LEU A 701 -6.66 26.67 3.95
N GLY A 702 -6.63 25.35 3.76
CA GLY A 702 -5.90 24.69 2.70
C GLY A 702 -4.43 24.44 3.04
N LYS A 703 -3.56 24.68 2.06
CA LYS A 703 -2.14 24.33 2.11
C LYS A 703 -1.27 25.51 1.71
N ASP A 704 0.01 25.46 2.10
CA ASP A 704 0.92 26.59 1.95
C ASP A 704 0.34 27.88 2.54
N VAL A 705 -0.21 27.79 3.76
CA VAL A 705 -0.95 28.91 4.36
C VAL A 705 0.00 29.79 5.17
N PRO A 706 0.07 31.11 4.90
CA PRO A 706 0.87 32.03 5.69
C PRO A 706 0.42 32.10 7.17
N PRO A 707 1.36 32.23 8.12
CA PRO A 707 1.06 32.39 9.55
C PRO A 707 0.01 33.48 9.84
N GLU A 708 0.10 34.61 9.14
CA GLU A 708 -0.79 35.76 9.31
C GLU A 708 -2.24 35.41 8.93
N THR A 709 -2.43 34.67 7.84
CA THR A 709 -3.77 34.23 7.40
C THR A 709 -4.43 33.33 8.44
N ILE A 710 -3.65 32.44 9.06
CA ILE A 710 -4.16 31.54 10.12
C ILE A 710 -4.55 32.34 11.35
N ALA A 711 -3.67 33.22 11.84
CA ALA A 711 -3.93 34.03 13.02
C ALA A 711 -5.09 35.00 12.83
N ASP A 712 -5.16 35.69 11.68
CA ASP A 712 -6.23 36.63 11.36
C ASP A 712 -7.58 35.92 11.23
N THR A 713 -7.61 34.72 10.67
CA THR A 713 -8.84 33.90 10.61
C THR A 713 -9.25 33.46 12.01
N ALA A 714 -8.32 33.00 12.86
CA ALA A 714 -8.62 32.57 14.22
C ALA A 714 -9.24 33.69 15.07
N VAL A 715 -8.76 34.93 14.89
CA VAL A 715 -9.33 36.12 15.53
C VAL A 715 -10.69 36.48 14.91
N ARG A 716 -10.77 36.61 13.58
CA ARG A 716 -11.98 37.05 12.87
C ARG A 716 -13.18 36.13 13.12
N GLU A 717 -12.96 34.82 13.08
CA GLU A 717 -13.99 33.80 13.22
C GLU A 717 -14.19 33.36 14.68
N ASN A 718 -13.42 33.93 15.61
CA ASN A 718 -13.34 33.60 17.04
C ASN A 718 -13.25 32.08 17.29
N VAL A 719 -12.26 31.44 16.68
CA VAL A 719 -12.08 29.98 16.73
C VAL A 719 -11.21 29.58 17.92
N PRO A 720 -11.64 28.65 18.79
CA PRO A 720 -10.91 28.26 19.99
C PRO A 720 -9.90 27.12 19.77
N LEU A 721 -9.94 26.41 18.63
CA LEU A 721 -9.01 25.32 18.31
C LEU A 721 -8.44 25.47 16.91
N VAL A 722 -7.10 25.46 16.79
CA VAL A 722 -6.36 25.55 15.54
C VAL A 722 -5.49 24.31 15.37
N GLY A 723 -5.66 23.59 14.27
CA GLY A 723 -4.85 22.43 13.88
C GLY A 723 -3.85 22.77 12.78
N LEU A 724 -2.57 22.44 12.99
CA LEU A 724 -1.49 22.67 12.03
C LEU A 724 -0.86 21.35 11.58
N SER A 725 -0.61 21.23 10.28
CA SER A 725 0.00 20.04 9.66
C SER A 725 1.30 20.40 8.91
N ALA A 726 2.30 19.52 8.99
CA ALA A 726 3.52 19.56 8.16
C ALA A 726 4.01 18.14 7.80
N LEU A 727 4.50 17.93 6.59
CA LEU A 727 5.14 16.69 6.14
C LEU A 727 6.65 16.87 5.92
N MET A 728 7.10 18.04 5.48
CA MET A 728 8.52 18.28 5.24
C MET A 728 9.21 18.78 6.49
N THR A 729 10.38 18.24 6.82
CA THR A 729 11.19 18.76 7.93
C THR A 729 11.53 20.24 7.75
N THR A 730 11.60 20.69 6.50
CA THR A 730 11.92 22.08 6.16
C THR A 730 10.80 23.08 6.47
N THR A 731 9.55 22.61 6.61
CA THR A 731 8.37 23.47 6.80
C THR A 731 7.94 23.56 8.26
N VAL A 732 8.50 22.72 9.14
CA VAL A 732 8.14 22.72 10.58
C VAL A 732 8.53 24.04 11.28
N VAL A 733 9.51 24.77 10.75
CA VAL A 733 9.84 26.13 11.24
C VAL A 733 8.68 27.11 11.03
N SER A 734 7.95 26.98 9.91
CA SER A 734 6.75 27.79 9.65
C SER A 734 5.63 27.48 10.65
N MET A 735 5.58 26.25 11.17
CA MET A 735 4.65 25.86 12.24
C MET A 735 4.93 26.65 13.52
N GLU A 736 6.18 26.70 13.97
CA GLU A 736 6.57 27.48 15.16
C GLU A 736 6.24 28.97 15.00
N GLN A 737 6.52 29.55 13.83
CA GLN A 737 6.16 30.94 13.52
C GLN A 737 4.65 31.18 13.64
N THR A 738 3.84 30.23 13.18
CA THR A 738 2.38 30.27 13.25
C THR A 738 1.90 30.22 14.70
N ILE A 739 2.49 29.33 15.51
CA ILE A 739 2.16 29.21 16.94
C ILE A 739 2.48 30.48 17.69
N ARG A 740 3.68 31.06 17.49
CA ARG A 740 4.06 32.33 18.11
C ARG A 740 3.05 33.44 17.78
N LEU A 741 2.66 33.56 16.52
CA LEU A 741 1.70 34.58 16.10
C LEU A 741 0.29 34.34 16.68
N LEU A 742 -0.14 33.08 16.79
CA LEU A 742 -1.40 32.72 17.44
C LEU A 742 -1.38 33.07 18.93
N ARG A 743 -0.27 32.83 19.64
CA ARG A 743 -0.13 33.23 21.04
C ARG A 743 -0.18 34.74 21.23
N GLU A 744 0.36 35.51 20.28
CA GLU A 744 0.29 36.98 20.31
C GLU A 744 -1.12 37.52 20.01
N ARG A 745 -1.81 36.96 19.01
CA ARG A 745 -3.08 37.53 18.50
C ARG A 745 -4.36 36.88 19.04
N LYS A 746 -4.32 35.60 19.40
CA LYS A 746 -5.44 34.80 19.92
C LYS A 746 -4.94 33.86 21.05
N PRO A 747 -4.51 34.42 22.20
CA PRO A 747 -3.83 33.66 23.26
C PRO A 747 -4.70 32.55 23.88
N ASP A 748 -6.02 32.66 23.77
CA ASP A 748 -7.00 31.69 24.27
C ASP A 748 -7.28 30.54 23.29
N ALA A 749 -6.78 30.60 22.04
CA ALA A 749 -6.87 29.48 21.11
C ALA A 749 -5.92 28.35 21.54
N ARG A 750 -6.46 27.13 21.58
CA ARG A 750 -5.69 25.90 21.72
C ARG A 750 -5.14 25.47 20.36
N ILE A 751 -3.94 24.91 20.38
CA ILE A 751 -3.18 24.56 19.18
C ILE A 751 -2.83 23.09 19.23
N VAL A 752 -3.33 22.34 18.25
CA VAL A 752 -2.97 20.93 18.02
C VAL A 752 -2.07 20.85 16.78
N VAL A 753 -0.99 20.08 16.87
CA VAL A 753 -0.05 19.90 15.76
C VAL A 753 0.10 18.43 15.38
N GLY A 754 0.30 18.16 14.10
CA GLY A 754 0.53 16.82 13.58
C GLY A 754 1.37 16.84 12.30
N GLY A 755 1.77 15.66 11.83
CA GLY A 755 2.65 15.54 10.67
C GLY A 755 3.59 14.35 10.74
N ALA A 756 4.00 13.82 9.57
CA ALA A 756 4.90 12.65 9.49
C ALA A 756 6.28 12.89 10.12
N VAL A 757 6.69 14.15 10.22
CA VAL A 757 7.98 14.58 10.77
C VAL A 757 7.86 15.15 12.20
N LEU A 758 6.67 15.11 12.82
CA LEU A 758 6.43 15.68 14.15
C LEU A 758 6.52 14.60 15.24
N THR A 759 7.03 14.99 16.40
CA THR A 759 7.08 14.18 17.63
C THR A 759 6.47 14.96 18.79
N GLN A 760 6.15 14.28 19.89
CA GLN A 760 5.67 14.94 21.12
C GLN A 760 6.68 15.98 21.61
N GLU A 761 7.95 15.60 21.69
CA GLU A 761 9.03 16.48 22.14
C GLU A 761 9.16 17.72 21.25
N TYR A 762 9.03 17.57 19.92
CA TYR A 762 9.04 18.70 19.00
C TYR A 762 7.84 19.63 19.23
N ALA A 763 6.64 19.08 19.34
CA ALA A 763 5.41 19.85 19.57
C ALA A 763 5.49 20.69 20.85
N ASP A 764 6.02 20.10 21.93
CA ASP A 764 6.25 20.78 23.20
C ASP A 764 7.26 21.92 23.04
N SER A 765 8.35 21.70 22.30
CA SER A 765 9.40 22.70 22.07
C SER A 765 8.93 23.96 21.33
N ILE A 766 7.93 23.82 20.44
CA ILE A 766 7.35 24.94 19.69
C ILE A 766 6.14 25.58 20.37
N GLY A 767 5.75 25.08 21.56
CA GLY A 767 4.66 25.64 22.37
C GLY A 767 3.25 25.26 21.89
N ALA A 768 3.09 24.13 21.21
CA ALA A 768 1.78 23.55 20.92
C ALA A 768 1.09 23.08 22.21
N ASP A 769 -0.25 23.10 22.25
CA ASP A 769 -0.99 22.57 23.41
C ASP A 769 -1.16 21.04 23.34
N CYS A 770 -1.08 20.46 22.14
CA CYS A 770 -1.25 19.03 21.92
C CYS A 770 -0.51 18.56 20.66
N TYR A 771 0.15 17.41 20.77
CA TYR A 771 0.63 16.65 19.62
C TYR A 771 -0.36 15.53 19.30
N ALA A 772 -0.90 15.57 18.09
CA ALA A 772 -1.73 14.49 17.56
C ALA A 772 -0.87 13.53 16.73
N ARG A 773 -0.53 12.39 17.34
CA ARG A 773 0.23 11.32 16.66
C ARG A 773 -0.52 10.69 15.47
N ASP A 774 -1.85 10.78 15.49
CA ASP A 774 -2.75 10.25 14.47
C ASP A 774 -4.00 11.14 14.36
N ALA A 775 -4.81 10.91 13.33
CA ALA A 775 -5.95 11.78 13.06
C ALA A 775 -7.04 11.69 14.14
N MET A 776 -7.20 10.52 14.79
CA MET A 776 -8.16 10.32 15.88
C MET A 776 -7.75 11.07 17.15
N ALA A 777 -6.45 11.16 17.45
CA ALA A 777 -5.94 11.96 18.55
C ALA A 777 -6.38 13.43 18.45
N THR A 778 -6.49 13.98 17.24
CA THR A 778 -7.04 15.34 17.03
C THR A 778 -8.52 15.41 17.39
N VAL A 779 -9.31 14.39 17.06
CA VAL A 779 -10.75 14.33 17.39
C VAL A 779 -10.95 14.26 18.91
N HIS A 780 -10.24 13.36 19.60
CA HIS A 780 -10.31 13.25 21.06
C HIS A 780 -9.90 14.55 21.77
N TYR A 781 -8.89 15.23 21.24
CA TYR A 781 -8.49 16.52 21.76
C TYR A 781 -9.56 17.59 21.54
N ALA A 782 -10.23 17.59 20.38
CA ALA A 782 -11.37 18.47 20.14
C ALA A 782 -12.52 18.19 21.12
N ASP A 783 -12.91 16.92 21.32
CA ASP A 783 -13.96 16.57 22.29
C ASP A 783 -13.59 17.07 23.70
N HIS A 784 -12.33 16.93 24.12
CA HIS A 784 -11.90 17.49 25.40
C HIS A 784 -12.05 19.02 25.50
N ILE A 785 -11.83 19.76 24.41
CA ILE A 785 -11.94 21.23 24.41
C ILE A 785 -13.39 21.71 24.36
N PHE A 786 -14.28 21.01 23.65
CA PHE A 786 -15.66 21.45 23.41
C PHE A 786 -16.72 20.79 24.31
N GLU A 787 -16.41 19.68 24.97
CA GLU A 787 -17.30 19.03 25.95
C GLU A 787 -16.99 19.45 27.42
N SER A 788 -16.01 20.33 27.61
CA SER A 788 -15.62 20.91 28.92
C SER A 788 -16.40 22.16 29.32
#